data_AF-A0A964JLD7-F1
#
_entry.id   AF-A0A964JLD7-F1
#
_cell.length_a   1.000
_cell.length_b   1.000
_cell.length_c   1.000
_cell.angle_alpha   90.00
_cell.angle_beta   90.00
_cell.angle_gamma   90.00
#
_symmetry.space_group_name_H-M   'P 1'
#
loop_
_entity.id
_entity.type
_entity.pdbx_description
1 polymer ?
#
loop_
_entity_poly.entity_id
_entity_poly.type
_entity_poly.pdbx_seq_one_letter_code
_entity_poly.pdbx_strand_id
1 'polypeptide(L)'
;MGGPVRATAALQNGVAALQATQNLPAQAWEYQGPGTDISTTHFAVDGLYAAEDQMPGATVGIGQIADFLQGARKVDGGFSYRPAAGDSSSTSMTGVALFLQRLAGQPLDGPAAQTSPSWLHLNYFPDRMVGGDFTPTSTYYAFWTTTKALRLSEGPLGGGHLDASSFGARDPAALGYNEEQASQSFDVAYTLLRWQDAAGQRGTGFGGSPTGWTPFSSHAFALLTLERSQDGVPTPENRVVHECDDGLGNDGDGLSDGLDEDCFFARTPLEDRQPSCINGRDDDADGAVDHPQDLGCEHPWDNDEVNPTCVNGQDDDRDGLIDYPEDPGCREGTDVSESQMCEPGQPVIDIPVNGSVMGLTVQGGLNAVTSSCGGDLAPDATYRYTLAQAADLRVTAVDPAGRFHPIVSIRRDCMDQESEIACAQAGVGPGRSTEVLLEGATAGEYFINVDGTPRAVGLSSRGFPLALPFDLRAHLSVHPFQDNCGWVDGGNDAFDCFGGITLEQGGLPGVTPPVGEGLREVVVGASRVRLTSDFAAQNVCRVRLEHIGGPVPIGLNVTLSSNLGSDAGTMERRGVVNVGGVALPWIQAFDGQAQGDPPVLFMMVPNTPEELARVVYARAGDLVTYSGTGVTLPLTLYTGPSYVPAATVALAIAQDILVTQFNEPGFGTFNLTVREE
;
A
#
# COMPACT_ATOMS: atom_id res chain seq x y z
N MET A 1 6.17 -29.46 -32.65
CA MET A 1 5.29 -29.66 -31.47
C MET A 1 6.21 -29.86 -30.28
N GLY A 2 6.42 -28.81 -29.50
CA GLY A 2 7.36 -28.82 -28.38
C GLY A 2 6.67 -29.33 -27.12
N GLY A 3 7.26 -30.35 -26.49
CA GLY A 3 6.92 -30.71 -25.12
C GLY A 3 7.33 -29.60 -24.14
N PRO A 4 6.94 -29.70 -22.86
CA PRO A 4 7.35 -28.75 -21.84
C PRO A 4 8.89 -28.73 -21.74
N VAL A 5 9.47 -27.55 -21.90
CA VAL A 5 10.91 -27.30 -21.74
C VAL A 5 11.11 -26.64 -20.38
N ARG A 6 12.16 -27.03 -19.63
CA ARG A 6 12.52 -26.35 -18.38
C ARG A 6 12.86 -24.89 -18.68
N ALA A 7 12.48 -23.97 -17.80
CA ALA A 7 12.75 -22.54 -17.98
C ALA A 7 14.24 -22.25 -18.26
N THR A 8 15.15 -22.94 -17.58
CA THR A 8 16.60 -22.85 -17.79
C THR A 8 17.03 -23.31 -19.19
N ALA A 9 16.47 -24.41 -19.71
CA ALA A 9 16.75 -24.87 -21.06
C ALA A 9 16.15 -23.94 -22.14
N ALA A 10 15.00 -23.32 -21.85
CA ALA A 10 14.42 -22.32 -22.73
C ALA A 10 15.30 -21.05 -22.79
N LEU A 11 15.81 -20.61 -21.64
CA LEU A 11 16.75 -19.49 -21.53
C LEU A 11 18.04 -19.77 -22.30
N GLN A 12 18.65 -20.96 -22.12
CA GLN A 12 19.85 -21.39 -22.84
C GLN A 12 19.67 -21.37 -24.36
N ASN A 13 18.54 -21.89 -24.84
CA ASN A 13 18.22 -21.84 -26.26
C ASN A 13 18.03 -20.41 -26.78
N GLY A 14 17.44 -19.53 -25.96
CA GLY A 14 17.27 -18.11 -26.28
C GLY A 14 18.60 -17.37 -26.42
N VAL A 15 19.49 -17.51 -25.43
CA VAL A 15 20.84 -16.92 -25.46
C VAL A 15 21.62 -17.42 -26.67
N ALA A 16 21.63 -18.74 -26.90
CA ALA A 16 22.32 -19.32 -28.05
C ALA A 16 21.75 -18.83 -29.38
N ALA A 17 20.43 -18.64 -29.49
CA ALA A 17 19.79 -18.12 -30.70
C ALA A 17 20.16 -16.65 -30.97
N LEU A 18 20.18 -15.81 -29.92
CA LEU A 18 20.59 -14.41 -30.05
C LEU A 18 22.06 -14.30 -30.45
N GLN A 19 22.96 -15.05 -29.79
CA GLN A 19 24.38 -15.06 -30.14
C GLN A 19 24.62 -15.57 -31.56
N ALA A 20 23.91 -16.62 -31.99
CA ALA A 20 24.04 -17.17 -33.35
C ALA A 20 23.50 -16.25 -34.45
N THR A 21 22.61 -15.32 -34.12
CA THR A 21 22.01 -14.37 -35.08
C THR A 21 22.66 -12.99 -35.03
N GLN A 22 23.67 -12.78 -34.19
CA GLN A 22 24.40 -11.53 -34.14
C GLN A 22 25.25 -11.33 -35.41
N ASN A 23 25.21 -10.13 -35.97
CA ASN A 23 26.10 -9.72 -37.04
C ASN A 23 27.48 -9.38 -36.48
N LEU A 24 28.38 -10.36 -36.37
CA LEU A 24 29.68 -10.17 -35.70
C LEU A 24 30.51 -8.96 -36.21
N PRO A 25 30.57 -8.62 -37.51
CA PRO A 25 31.25 -7.40 -37.95
C PRO A 25 30.65 -6.09 -37.40
N ALA A 26 29.33 -6.03 -37.22
CA ALA A 26 28.62 -4.84 -36.78
C ALA A 26 28.06 -4.96 -35.36
N GLN A 27 28.26 -6.10 -34.71
CA GLN A 27 27.81 -6.43 -33.36
C GLN A 27 26.31 -6.14 -33.11
N ALA A 28 25.48 -6.22 -34.15
CA ALA A 28 24.08 -5.79 -34.14
C ALA A 28 23.14 -6.89 -34.65
N TRP A 29 21.83 -6.66 -34.52
CA TRP A 29 20.77 -7.61 -34.89
C TRP A 29 19.79 -7.03 -35.91
N GLU A 30 18.92 -7.88 -36.46
CA GLU A 30 17.79 -7.54 -37.35
C GLU A 30 16.70 -8.62 -37.19
N TYR A 31 15.46 -8.32 -37.60
CA TYR A 31 14.29 -9.16 -37.30
C TYR A 31 14.38 -10.63 -37.75
N GLN A 32 15.16 -10.92 -38.80
CA GLN A 32 15.19 -12.25 -39.42
C GLN A 32 16.61 -12.85 -39.47
N GLY A 33 17.56 -12.31 -38.70
CA GLY A 33 18.94 -12.79 -38.65
C GLY A 33 19.95 -11.66 -38.45
N PRO A 34 21.23 -11.88 -38.84
CA PRO A 34 22.28 -10.88 -38.71
C PRO A 34 21.95 -9.60 -39.50
N GLY A 35 22.05 -8.43 -38.84
CA GLY A 35 21.87 -7.13 -39.49
C GLY A 35 22.35 -5.96 -38.63
N THR A 36 21.78 -4.77 -38.84
CA THR A 36 22.26 -3.50 -38.23
C THR A 36 21.11 -2.59 -37.78
N ASP A 37 20.00 -3.18 -37.35
CA ASP A 37 18.83 -2.45 -36.86
C ASP A 37 18.99 -2.10 -35.37
N ILE A 38 18.78 -0.84 -35.02
CA ILE A 38 19.01 -0.35 -33.65
C ILE A 38 17.94 -0.86 -32.67
N SER A 39 16.70 -1.00 -33.13
CA SER A 39 15.58 -1.45 -32.30
C SER A 39 15.65 -2.93 -31.96
N THR A 40 16.05 -3.78 -32.91
CA THR A 40 16.28 -5.21 -32.65
C THR A 40 17.53 -5.42 -31.80
N THR A 41 18.56 -4.61 -32.02
CA THR A 41 19.78 -4.61 -31.19
C THR A 41 19.45 -4.29 -29.74
N HIS A 42 18.55 -3.34 -29.47
CA HIS A 42 18.04 -3.05 -28.13
C HIS A 42 17.50 -4.29 -27.42
N PHE A 43 16.51 -4.96 -28.03
CA PHE A 43 15.86 -6.12 -27.40
C PHE A 43 16.78 -7.33 -27.30
N ALA A 44 17.70 -7.52 -28.25
CA ALA A 44 18.72 -8.56 -28.16
C ALA A 44 19.65 -8.32 -26.97
N VAL A 45 20.13 -7.09 -26.80
CA VAL A 45 21.02 -6.70 -25.70
C VAL A 45 20.32 -6.80 -24.34
N ASP A 46 19.10 -6.27 -24.21
CA ASP A 46 18.31 -6.39 -22.97
C ASP A 46 18.08 -7.86 -22.61
N GLY A 47 17.72 -8.69 -23.58
CA GLY A 47 17.52 -10.13 -23.35
C GLY A 47 18.78 -10.86 -22.90
N LEU A 48 19.95 -10.49 -23.44
CA LEU A 48 21.24 -11.06 -23.05
C LEU A 48 21.66 -10.57 -21.65
N TYR A 49 21.45 -9.29 -21.33
CA TYR A 49 21.70 -8.75 -19.99
C TYR A 49 20.81 -9.39 -18.93
N ALA A 50 19.50 -9.53 -19.20
CA ALA A 50 18.58 -10.20 -18.29
C ALA A 50 18.93 -11.69 -18.09
N ALA A 51 19.57 -12.32 -19.07
CA ALA A 51 20.01 -13.71 -18.98
C ALA A 51 21.32 -13.89 -18.20
N GLU A 52 22.15 -12.85 -18.06
CA GLU A 52 23.50 -12.93 -17.46
C GLU A 52 23.49 -13.49 -16.04
N ASP A 53 22.48 -13.11 -15.24
CA ASP A 53 22.33 -13.55 -13.85
C ASP A 53 22.14 -15.08 -13.73
N GLN A 54 21.36 -15.65 -14.66
CA GLN A 54 21.03 -17.07 -14.67
C GLN A 54 21.96 -17.88 -15.60
N MET A 55 22.71 -17.19 -16.46
CA MET A 55 23.64 -17.74 -17.44
C MET A 55 24.86 -16.82 -17.61
N PRO A 56 25.87 -16.94 -16.73
CA PRO A 56 27.09 -16.17 -16.85
C PRO A 56 27.73 -16.31 -18.23
N GLY A 57 28.10 -15.18 -18.82
CA GLY A 57 28.65 -15.10 -20.18
C GLY A 57 27.61 -14.94 -21.30
N ALA A 58 26.33 -14.74 -20.98
CA ALA A 58 25.32 -14.35 -21.96
C ALA A 58 25.69 -13.02 -22.65
N THR A 59 26.31 -12.09 -21.92
CA THR A 59 26.67 -10.74 -22.36
C THR A 59 28.02 -10.64 -23.08
N VAL A 60 28.73 -11.76 -23.29
CA VAL A 60 30.03 -11.76 -23.97
C VAL A 60 29.91 -11.09 -25.34
N GLY A 61 30.74 -10.05 -25.55
CA GLY A 61 30.81 -9.31 -26.82
C GLY A 61 29.95 -8.04 -26.90
N ILE A 62 29.05 -7.79 -25.94
CA ILE A 62 28.16 -6.61 -25.96
C ILE A 62 28.93 -5.28 -25.94
N GLY A 63 30.10 -5.21 -25.30
CA GLY A 63 30.92 -3.98 -25.29
C GLY A 63 31.31 -3.49 -26.70
N GLN A 64 31.34 -4.39 -27.69
CA GLN A 64 31.68 -4.06 -29.08
C GLN A 64 30.54 -3.34 -29.83
N ILE A 65 29.34 -3.24 -29.24
CA ILE A 65 28.21 -2.47 -29.76
C ILE A 65 28.53 -0.96 -29.78
N ALA A 66 29.44 -0.49 -28.91
CA ALA A 66 29.88 0.89 -28.93
C ALA A 66 30.41 1.32 -30.30
N ASP A 67 31.17 0.46 -30.98
CA ASP A 67 31.75 0.75 -32.30
C ASP A 67 30.68 0.88 -33.38
N PHE A 68 29.68 0.00 -33.32
CA PHE A 68 28.50 0.08 -34.17
C PHE A 68 27.73 1.38 -33.98
N LEU A 69 27.46 1.76 -32.72
CA LEU A 69 26.74 2.98 -32.41
C LEU A 69 27.52 4.23 -32.79
N GLN A 70 28.84 4.21 -32.70
CA GLN A 70 29.67 5.30 -33.22
C GLN A 70 29.51 5.46 -34.74
N GLY A 71 29.55 4.35 -35.49
CA GLY A 71 29.34 4.37 -36.95
C GLY A 71 27.90 4.67 -37.38
N ALA A 72 26.91 4.36 -36.53
CA ALA A 72 25.51 4.57 -36.81
C ALA A 72 24.99 5.98 -36.48
N ARG A 73 25.77 6.76 -35.73
CA ARG A 73 25.39 8.10 -35.32
C ARG A 73 25.35 9.05 -36.51
N LYS A 74 24.31 9.87 -36.61
CA LYS A 74 24.20 10.91 -37.63
C LYS A 74 24.94 12.17 -37.23
N VAL A 75 25.18 13.03 -38.22
CA VAL A 75 25.87 14.32 -38.05
C VAL A 75 25.16 15.25 -37.07
N ASP A 76 23.84 15.13 -36.94
CA ASP A 76 23.06 15.89 -35.96
C ASP A 76 23.20 15.35 -34.52
N GLY A 77 23.87 14.21 -34.32
CA GLY A 77 24.03 13.55 -33.02
C GLY A 77 22.92 12.55 -32.69
N GLY A 78 21.87 12.49 -33.51
CA GLY A 78 20.76 11.57 -33.37
C GLY A 78 20.97 10.23 -34.07
N PHE A 79 19.98 9.35 -33.93
CA PHE A 79 19.97 8.02 -34.55
C PHE A 79 18.67 7.79 -35.31
N SER A 80 18.78 7.13 -36.46
CA SER A 80 17.66 6.60 -37.22
C SER A 80 17.46 5.12 -36.95
N TYR A 81 16.34 4.61 -37.45
CA TYR A 81 15.97 3.20 -37.36
C TYR A 81 17.05 2.28 -37.97
N ARG A 82 17.55 2.63 -39.18
CA ARG A 82 18.70 1.98 -39.80
C ARG A 82 19.86 2.97 -40.04
N PRO A 83 21.12 2.59 -39.76
CA PRO A 83 22.30 3.44 -39.96
C PRO A 83 22.53 3.86 -41.42
N ALA A 84 22.34 2.92 -42.35
CA ALA A 84 22.66 3.10 -43.77
C ALA A 84 21.50 3.68 -44.61
N ALA A 85 20.38 4.00 -43.99
CA ALA A 85 19.19 4.49 -44.67
C ALA A 85 19.11 6.03 -44.62
N GLY A 86 18.45 6.62 -45.63
CA GLY A 86 18.15 8.06 -45.70
C GLY A 86 17.18 8.56 -44.62
N ASP A 87 16.85 7.71 -43.65
CA ASP A 87 15.94 7.95 -42.54
C ASP A 87 16.41 9.12 -41.67
N SER A 88 15.45 9.86 -41.12
CA SER A 88 15.74 10.95 -40.18
C SER A 88 16.02 10.41 -38.77
N SER A 89 16.76 11.18 -37.98
CA SER A 89 16.92 10.93 -36.55
C SER A 89 15.56 10.96 -35.84
N SER A 90 15.38 10.12 -34.82
CA SER A 90 14.14 10.06 -34.04
C SER A 90 14.41 9.97 -32.54
N THR A 91 13.46 10.42 -31.72
CA THR A 91 13.59 10.34 -30.25
C THR A 91 13.64 8.90 -29.75
N SER A 92 12.88 7.98 -30.35
CA SER A 92 12.92 6.56 -29.98
C SER A 92 14.29 5.95 -30.21
N MET A 93 14.86 6.09 -31.41
CA MET A 93 16.15 5.49 -31.75
C MET A 93 17.32 6.19 -31.07
N THR A 94 17.23 7.50 -30.87
CA THR A 94 18.27 8.23 -30.14
C THR A 94 18.26 7.86 -28.64
N GLY A 95 17.09 7.68 -28.04
CA GLY A 95 16.96 7.16 -26.67
C GLY A 95 17.55 5.75 -26.54
N VAL A 96 17.19 4.84 -27.44
CA VAL A 96 17.76 3.48 -27.49
C VAL A 96 19.28 3.49 -27.64
N ALA A 97 19.81 4.30 -28.56
CA ALA A 97 21.24 4.35 -28.79
C ALA A 97 22.00 4.92 -27.58
N LEU A 98 21.43 5.92 -26.89
CA LEU A 98 22.00 6.43 -25.64
C LEU A 98 22.02 5.32 -24.58
N PHE A 99 20.92 4.61 -24.40
CA PHE A 99 20.82 3.48 -23.48
C PHE A 99 21.87 2.40 -23.77
N LEU A 100 21.97 1.94 -25.03
CA LEU A 100 22.96 0.95 -25.45
C LEU A 100 24.40 1.45 -25.29
N GLN A 101 24.67 2.74 -25.50
CA GLN A 101 25.98 3.32 -25.22
C GLN A 101 26.33 3.22 -23.74
N ARG A 102 25.37 3.46 -22.82
CA ARG A 102 25.60 3.31 -21.38
C ARG A 102 25.93 1.86 -21.03
N LEU A 103 25.18 0.91 -21.59
CA LEU A 103 25.43 -0.52 -21.43
C LEU A 103 26.78 -0.99 -21.99
N ALA A 104 27.26 -0.34 -23.04
CA ALA A 104 28.59 -0.62 -23.60
C ALA A 104 29.73 0.08 -22.83
N GLY A 105 29.45 0.70 -21.67
CA GLY A 105 30.46 1.33 -20.82
C GLY A 105 31.01 2.64 -21.38
N GLN A 106 30.31 3.32 -22.30
CA GLN A 106 30.75 4.63 -22.79
C GLN A 106 30.68 5.67 -21.66
N PRO A 107 31.77 6.44 -21.39
CA PRO A 107 31.76 7.51 -20.42
C PRO A 107 30.65 8.54 -20.65
N LEU A 108 30.25 9.24 -19.59
CA LEU A 108 29.15 10.22 -19.62
C LEU A 108 29.58 11.62 -20.06
N ASP A 109 30.82 12.00 -19.80
CA ASP A 109 31.40 13.35 -19.93
C ASP A 109 32.18 13.57 -21.24
N GLY A 110 32.39 12.52 -22.05
CA GLY A 110 33.08 12.64 -23.33
C GLY A 110 32.31 13.52 -24.35
N PRO A 111 32.98 14.29 -25.23
CA PRO A 111 32.31 15.08 -26.28
C PRO A 111 31.41 14.24 -27.18
N ALA A 112 31.81 12.99 -27.47
CA ALA A 112 31.00 12.04 -28.21
C ALA A 112 29.83 11.49 -27.38
N ALA A 113 29.92 11.41 -26.06
CA ALA A 113 28.82 10.96 -25.22
C ALA A 113 27.68 11.98 -25.15
N GLN A 114 28.00 13.26 -25.32
CA GLN A 114 27.06 14.38 -25.18
C GLN A 114 26.26 14.69 -26.45
N THR A 115 26.63 14.16 -27.62
CA THR A 115 25.91 14.46 -28.87
C THR A 115 24.47 13.96 -28.87
N SER A 116 24.23 12.78 -28.29
CA SER A 116 22.90 12.17 -28.26
C SER A 116 21.98 12.77 -27.19
N PRO A 117 22.46 13.03 -25.94
CA PRO A 117 21.76 13.89 -24.98
C PRO A 117 21.44 15.27 -25.55
N SER A 118 22.38 15.89 -26.29
CA SER A 118 22.15 17.20 -26.93
C SER A 118 21.03 17.15 -27.96
N TRP A 119 21.03 16.13 -28.84
CA TRP A 119 19.96 15.95 -29.81
C TRP A 119 18.61 15.68 -29.12
N LEU A 120 18.59 14.83 -28.09
CA LEU A 120 17.38 14.55 -27.31
C LEU A 120 16.86 15.81 -26.63
N HIS A 121 17.71 16.61 -26.01
CA HIS A 121 17.32 17.85 -25.32
C HIS A 121 16.69 18.86 -26.29
N LEU A 122 17.25 19.03 -27.49
CA LEU A 122 16.68 19.91 -28.53
C LEU A 122 15.35 19.41 -29.10
N ASN A 123 15.09 18.11 -29.00
CA ASN A 123 13.90 17.46 -29.56
C ASN A 123 13.00 16.85 -28.47
N TYR A 124 13.15 17.31 -27.22
CA TYR A 124 12.41 16.79 -26.07
C TYR A 124 11.01 17.39 -26.03
N PHE A 125 10.00 16.54 -26.21
CA PHE A 125 8.61 16.88 -26.00
C PHE A 125 7.95 15.87 -25.06
N PRO A 126 7.33 16.31 -23.97
CA PRO A 126 6.79 15.41 -22.97
C PRO A 126 5.49 14.72 -23.42
N ASP A 127 4.93 15.10 -24.57
CA ASP A 127 3.64 14.65 -25.10
C ASP A 127 3.70 14.05 -26.51
N ARG A 128 4.90 13.93 -27.12
CA ARG A 128 5.06 13.31 -28.45
C ARG A 128 6.50 12.88 -28.72
N MET A 129 6.66 11.92 -29.63
CA MET A 129 7.95 11.66 -30.26
C MET A 129 8.25 12.66 -31.37
N VAL A 130 9.54 12.81 -31.72
CA VAL A 130 10.01 13.63 -32.85
C VAL A 130 10.82 12.76 -33.80
N GLY A 131 10.57 12.94 -35.11
CA GLY A 131 11.39 12.39 -36.18
C GLY A 131 11.18 10.90 -36.49
N GLY A 132 11.71 10.45 -37.63
CA GLY A 132 11.55 9.09 -38.12
C GLY A 132 10.17 8.75 -38.69
N ASP A 133 10.13 7.73 -39.53
CA ASP A 133 8.94 7.33 -40.28
C ASP A 133 7.82 6.73 -39.42
N PHE A 134 8.14 6.37 -38.18
CA PHE A 134 7.21 5.77 -37.22
C PHE A 134 6.57 6.78 -36.26
N THR A 135 6.67 8.07 -36.55
CA THR A 135 5.94 9.12 -35.83
C THR A 135 4.47 9.16 -36.29
N PRO A 136 3.46 9.16 -35.37
CA PRO A 136 3.55 9.10 -33.91
C PRO A 136 3.41 7.69 -33.32
N THR A 137 3.33 6.64 -34.15
CA THR A 137 3.07 5.25 -33.74
C THR A 137 4.05 4.73 -32.68
N SER A 138 5.29 5.20 -32.65
CA SER A 138 6.29 4.78 -31.65
C SER A 138 6.38 5.69 -30.41
N THR A 139 5.39 6.55 -30.15
CA THR A 139 5.46 7.53 -29.05
C THR A 139 5.64 6.87 -27.68
N TYR A 140 4.86 5.84 -27.36
CA TYR A 140 4.98 5.14 -26.07
C TYR A 140 6.33 4.42 -25.92
N TYR A 141 6.82 3.83 -27.01
CA TYR A 141 8.15 3.22 -27.04
C TYR A 141 9.24 4.28 -26.84
N ALA A 142 9.11 5.46 -27.47
CA ALA A 142 10.06 6.56 -27.32
C ALA A 142 10.09 7.10 -25.88
N PHE A 143 8.94 7.26 -25.24
CA PHE A 143 8.85 7.67 -23.83
C PHE A 143 9.61 6.71 -22.92
N TRP A 144 9.39 5.41 -23.11
CA TRP A 144 10.07 4.40 -22.34
C TRP A 144 11.59 4.40 -22.58
N THR A 145 12.04 4.36 -23.84
CA THR A 145 13.48 4.28 -24.13
C THR A 145 14.24 5.54 -23.74
N THR A 146 13.63 6.71 -23.89
CA THR A 146 14.27 7.98 -23.49
C THR A 146 14.35 8.14 -21.98
N THR A 147 13.29 7.84 -21.23
CA THR A 147 13.31 7.90 -19.76
C THR A 147 14.28 6.88 -19.17
N LYS A 148 14.31 5.65 -19.71
CA LYS A 148 15.27 4.59 -19.38
C LYS A 148 16.72 5.06 -19.58
N ALA A 149 17.03 5.58 -20.76
CA ALA A 149 18.37 6.05 -21.10
C ALA A 149 18.86 7.22 -20.22
N LEU A 150 17.97 8.17 -19.93
CA LEU A 150 18.29 9.33 -19.11
C LEU A 150 18.54 8.93 -17.65
N ARG A 151 17.78 7.95 -17.12
CA ARG A 151 18.01 7.43 -15.77
C ARG A 151 19.42 6.85 -15.62
N LEU A 152 19.91 6.09 -16.60
CA LEU A 152 21.30 5.59 -16.61
C LEU A 152 22.35 6.69 -16.86
N SER A 153 21.91 7.93 -17.01
CA SER A 153 22.76 9.11 -17.17
C SER A 153 22.62 10.06 -15.97
N GLU A 154 22.04 9.63 -14.84
CA GLU A 154 21.94 10.38 -13.60
C GLU A 154 23.29 10.46 -12.88
N GLY A 155 23.70 11.67 -12.48
CA GLY A 155 24.93 11.94 -11.74
C GLY A 155 25.52 13.32 -12.08
N PRO A 156 26.20 14.01 -11.14
CA PRO A 156 26.70 15.36 -11.39
C PRO A 156 27.94 15.31 -12.29
N LEU A 157 27.73 15.39 -13.60
CA LEU A 157 28.83 15.44 -14.58
C LEU A 157 29.61 16.76 -14.56
N GLY A 158 29.11 17.78 -13.84
CA GLY A 158 29.70 19.11 -13.77
C GLY A 158 29.86 19.75 -15.16
N GLY A 159 30.43 20.96 -15.23
CA GLY A 159 31.01 21.47 -16.48
C GLY A 159 30.08 21.77 -17.67
N GLY A 160 28.75 21.80 -17.51
CA GLY A 160 27.80 22.10 -18.59
C GLY A 160 27.42 20.92 -19.48
N HIS A 161 27.69 19.68 -19.02
CA HIS A 161 27.21 18.45 -19.64
C HIS A 161 25.71 18.26 -19.38
N LEU A 162 25.02 17.61 -20.33
CA LEU A 162 23.61 17.23 -20.20
C LEU A 162 23.50 15.87 -19.51
N ASP A 163 22.63 15.83 -18.51
CA ASP A 163 22.26 14.66 -17.71
C ASP A 163 20.73 14.60 -17.55
N ALA A 164 20.20 13.67 -16.75
CA ALA A 164 18.75 13.57 -16.51
C ALA A 164 18.13 14.86 -15.93
N SER A 165 18.88 15.61 -15.10
CA SER A 165 18.41 16.86 -14.49
C SER A 165 18.26 18.00 -15.50
N SER A 166 18.85 17.83 -16.68
CA SER A 166 18.71 18.75 -17.81
C SER A 166 17.37 18.61 -18.55
N PHE A 167 16.46 17.75 -18.08
CA PHE A 167 15.15 17.47 -18.66
C PHE A 167 14.04 17.71 -17.63
N GLY A 168 12.82 17.97 -18.10
CA GLY A 168 11.70 18.41 -17.25
C GLY A 168 11.13 19.73 -17.76
N ALA A 169 10.37 19.66 -18.84
CA ALA A 169 9.78 20.81 -19.51
C ALA A 169 8.56 21.38 -18.79
N ARG A 170 7.91 20.61 -17.90
CA ARG A 170 6.75 21.09 -17.12
C ARG A 170 7.16 21.60 -15.76
N ASP A 171 6.41 22.60 -15.31
CA ASP A 171 6.42 23.10 -13.94
C ASP A 171 5.37 22.32 -13.12
N PRO A 172 5.78 21.42 -12.20
CA PRO A 172 4.84 20.62 -11.42
C PRO A 172 3.96 21.48 -10.50
N ALA A 173 4.52 22.54 -9.91
CA ALA A 173 3.80 23.43 -9.00
C ALA A 173 2.69 24.18 -9.75
N ALA A 174 2.95 24.66 -10.96
CA ALA A 174 1.93 25.28 -11.81
C ALA A 174 0.80 24.30 -12.22
N LEU A 175 1.06 23.00 -12.17
CA LEU A 175 0.10 21.94 -12.46
C LEU A 175 -0.59 21.38 -11.20
N GLY A 176 -0.30 21.93 -10.02
CA GLY A 176 -0.91 21.55 -8.75
C GLY A 176 -0.17 20.46 -7.95
N TYR A 177 1.07 20.14 -8.32
CA TYR A 177 1.92 19.15 -7.64
C TYR A 177 3.11 19.88 -6.99
N ASN A 178 2.90 20.45 -5.81
CA ASN A 178 3.90 21.31 -5.15
C ASN A 178 5.06 20.53 -4.53
N GLU A 179 4.85 19.24 -4.30
CA GLU A 179 5.80 18.30 -3.72
C GLU A 179 6.73 17.67 -4.78
N GLU A 180 6.37 17.80 -6.06
CA GLU A 180 7.09 17.19 -7.19
C GLU A 180 8.13 18.12 -7.79
N GLN A 181 9.25 17.55 -8.24
CA GLN A 181 10.32 18.30 -8.93
C GLN A 181 10.18 18.15 -10.45
N ALA A 182 10.55 19.21 -11.18
CA ALA A 182 10.59 19.18 -12.63
C ALA A 182 11.59 18.11 -13.08
N SER A 183 11.10 17.13 -13.85
CA SER A 183 11.90 16.00 -14.29
C SER A 183 11.28 15.36 -15.54
N GLN A 184 12.11 14.65 -16.31
CA GLN A 184 11.68 13.81 -17.41
C GLN A 184 10.58 12.79 -17.02
N SER A 185 10.62 12.30 -15.79
CA SER A 185 9.77 11.27 -15.20
C SER A 185 8.42 11.88 -14.89
N PHE A 186 8.40 13.03 -14.22
CA PHE A 186 7.18 13.78 -13.97
C PHE A 186 6.48 14.14 -15.28
N ASP A 187 7.24 14.64 -16.24
CA ASP A 187 6.73 14.99 -17.57
C ASP A 187 6.02 13.80 -18.22
N VAL A 188 6.72 12.69 -18.42
CA VAL A 188 6.12 11.57 -19.14
C VAL A 188 4.97 10.95 -18.32
N ALA A 189 5.09 10.84 -16.99
CA ALA A 189 4.02 10.33 -16.13
C ALA A 189 2.75 11.18 -16.23
N TYR A 190 2.88 12.51 -16.16
CA TYR A 190 1.75 13.43 -16.30
C TYR A 190 1.01 13.25 -17.62
N THR A 191 1.74 13.04 -18.73
CA THR A 191 1.13 12.74 -20.04
C THR A 191 0.42 11.39 -20.02
N LEU A 192 1.09 10.32 -19.57
CA LEU A 192 0.57 8.95 -19.63
C LEU A 192 -0.66 8.74 -18.73
N LEU A 193 -0.74 9.45 -17.60
CA LEU A 193 -1.91 9.42 -16.72
C LEU A 193 -3.12 10.11 -17.36
N ARG A 194 -2.92 11.17 -18.15
CA ARG A 194 -4.00 11.86 -18.88
C ARG A 194 -4.48 11.12 -20.13
N TRP A 195 -3.65 10.25 -20.68
CA TRP A 195 -4.01 9.36 -21.79
C TRP A 195 -4.63 8.03 -21.35
N GLN A 196 -4.84 7.85 -20.05
CA GLN A 196 -5.53 6.68 -19.52
C GLN A 196 -7.05 6.85 -19.69
N ASP A 197 -7.68 5.92 -20.39
CA ASP A 197 -9.13 5.90 -20.53
C ASP A 197 -9.84 5.34 -19.30
N ALA A 198 -11.17 5.37 -19.31
CA ALA A 198 -12.01 4.90 -18.20
C ALA A 198 -11.85 3.41 -17.87
N ALA A 199 -11.30 2.60 -18.78
CA ALA A 199 -10.99 1.19 -18.55
C ALA A 199 -9.53 0.99 -18.08
N GLY A 200 -8.79 2.07 -17.85
CA GLY A 200 -7.39 2.04 -17.44
C GLY A 200 -6.41 1.83 -18.60
N GLN A 201 -6.88 1.76 -19.85
CA GLN A 201 -6.03 1.47 -21.01
C GLN A 201 -5.38 2.74 -21.58
N ARG A 202 -4.29 2.56 -22.32
CA ARG A 202 -3.54 3.64 -22.98
C ARG A 202 -3.30 3.27 -24.44
N GLY A 203 -3.23 4.27 -25.32
CA GLY A 203 -3.15 4.07 -26.77
C GLY A 203 -4.50 3.87 -27.47
N THR A 204 -5.59 4.30 -26.82
CA THR A 204 -6.97 4.17 -27.34
C THR A 204 -7.47 5.43 -28.06
N GLY A 205 -6.65 6.49 -28.13
CA GLY A 205 -7.06 7.80 -28.66
C GLY A 205 -7.66 8.73 -27.60
N PHE A 206 -7.94 8.21 -26.40
CA PHE A 206 -8.44 8.99 -25.29
C PHE A 206 -7.45 10.10 -24.89
N GLY A 207 -7.98 11.27 -24.49
CA GLY A 207 -7.15 12.41 -24.11
C GLY A 207 -6.27 12.96 -25.25
N GLY A 208 -6.58 12.64 -26.52
CA GLY A 208 -5.78 13.02 -27.68
C GLY A 208 -4.52 12.18 -27.87
N SER A 209 -4.41 11.04 -27.20
CA SER A 209 -3.24 10.17 -27.28
C SER A 209 -3.03 9.63 -28.71
N PRO A 210 -1.79 9.51 -29.21
CA PRO A 210 -1.54 8.73 -30.42
C PRO A 210 -1.87 7.25 -30.19
N THR A 211 -2.16 6.53 -31.27
CA THR A 211 -2.28 5.07 -31.24
C THR A 211 -0.93 4.45 -31.56
N GLY A 212 -0.47 3.50 -30.74
CA GLY A 212 0.73 2.72 -31.06
C GLY A 212 0.46 1.60 -32.06
N TRP A 213 1.42 0.69 -32.20
CA TRP A 213 1.32 -0.49 -33.08
C TRP A 213 0.09 -1.34 -32.77
N THR A 214 -0.19 -1.53 -31.48
CA THR A 214 -1.43 -2.08 -30.97
C THR A 214 -1.84 -1.33 -29.68
N PRO A 215 -3.11 -1.42 -29.26
CA PRO A 215 -3.51 -0.92 -27.94
C PRO A 215 -2.71 -1.57 -26.81
N PHE A 216 -2.45 -2.89 -26.89
CA PHE A 216 -1.70 -3.62 -25.86
C PHE A 216 -0.23 -3.17 -25.76
N SER A 217 0.46 -2.97 -26.89
CA SER A 217 1.84 -2.49 -26.87
C SER A 217 1.95 -1.08 -26.30
N SER A 218 0.99 -0.21 -26.63
CA SER A 218 0.93 1.16 -26.10
C SER A 218 0.75 1.14 -24.58
N HIS A 219 -0.17 0.30 -24.11
CA HIS A 219 -0.42 0.11 -22.68
C HIS A 219 0.80 -0.46 -21.95
N ALA A 220 1.46 -1.49 -22.50
CA ALA A 220 2.64 -2.11 -21.91
C ALA A 220 3.81 -1.10 -21.76
N PHE A 221 4.18 -0.37 -22.81
CA PHE A 221 5.25 0.63 -22.72
C PHE A 221 4.91 1.77 -21.77
N ALA A 222 3.63 2.15 -21.67
CA ALA A 222 3.22 3.13 -20.68
C ALA A 222 3.41 2.64 -19.25
N LEU A 223 3.08 1.37 -18.96
CA LEU A 223 3.33 0.77 -17.65
C LEU A 223 4.82 0.68 -17.37
N LEU A 224 5.62 0.17 -18.30
CA LEU A 224 7.08 0.09 -18.16
C LEU A 224 7.71 1.45 -17.87
N THR A 225 7.23 2.51 -18.52
CA THR A 225 7.67 3.88 -18.22
C THR A 225 7.29 4.32 -16.81
N LEU A 226 6.03 4.10 -16.40
CA LEU A 226 5.53 4.52 -15.08
C LEU A 226 6.19 3.74 -13.94
N GLU A 227 6.53 2.48 -14.16
CA GLU A 227 7.30 1.62 -13.24
C GLU A 227 8.80 1.94 -13.27
N ARG A 228 9.24 2.84 -14.16
CA ARG A 228 10.66 3.20 -14.37
C ARG A 228 11.54 1.98 -14.70
N SER A 229 10.96 0.99 -15.38
CA SER A 229 11.61 -0.28 -15.72
C SER A 229 12.89 -0.08 -16.54
N GLN A 230 13.90 -0.90 -16.23
CA GLN A 230 15.22 -0.93 -16.89
C GLN A 230 15.50 -2.29 -17.58
N ASP A 231 14.49 -3.14 -17.75
CA ASP A 231 14.60 -4.47 -18.41
C ASP A 231 15.63 -5.43 -17.81
N GLY A 232 15.81 -5.39 -16.49
CA GLY A 232 16.76 -6.28 -15.81
C GLY A 232 18.23 -5.87 -15.96
N VAL A 233 18.50 -4.71 -16.55
CA VAL A 233 19.84 -4.12 -16.54
C VAL A 233 20.16 -3.57 -15.14
N PRO A 234 21.31 -3.95 -14.53
CA PRO A 234 21.70 -3.41 -13.24
C PRO A 234 21.88 -1.89 -13.31
N THR A 235 21.22 -1.18 -12.41
CA THR A 235 21.37 0.28 -12.25
C THR A 235 22.37 0.57 -11.12
N PRO A 236 22.81 1.82 -10.89
CA PRO A 236 23.61 2.17 -9.72
C PRO A 236 22.94 1.82 -8.38
N GLU A 237 21.61 1.71 -8.33
CA GLU A 237 20.87 1.18 -7.16
C GLU A 237 20.94 -0.36 -7.06
N ASN A 238 21.57 -1.02 -8.02
CA ASN A 238 21.71 -2.48 -8.15
C ASN A 238 23.14 -2.90 -8.58
N ARG A 239 24.15 -2.05 -8.35
CA ARG A 239 25.57 -2.36 -8.60
C ARG A 239 26.34 -2.22 -7.29
N VAL A 240 26.46 -3.32 -6.56
CA VAL A 240 27.59 -3.45 -5.61
C VAL A 240 28.82 -3.63 -6.51
N VAL A 241 29.73 -2.66 -6.50
CA VAL A 241 31.08 -2.86 -7.04
C VAL A 241 31.79 -3.74 -6.02
N HIS A 242 32.34 -4.86 -6.47
CA HIS A 242 32.96 -5.85 -5.60
C HIS A 242 34.49 -5.67 -5.70
N GLU A 243 35.21 -5.78 -4.59
CA GLU A 243 36.67 -5.54 -4.58
C GLU A 243 37.44 -6.44 -5.56
N CYS A 244 36.88 -7.61 -5.93
CA CYS A 244 37.45 -8.52 -6.93
C CYS A 244 37.18 -8.17 -8.41
N ASP A 245 36.54 -7.03 -8.72
CA ASP A 245 36.32 -6.58 -10.11
C ASP A 245 36.48 -5.06 -10.34
N ASP A 246 37.16 -4.37 -9.43
CA ASP A 246 37.29 -2.91 -9.42
C ASP A 246 38.63 -2.37 -9.97
N GLY A 247 39.57 -3.26 -10.31
CA GLY A 247 40.86 -2.89 -10.90
C GLY A 247 41.94 -2.49 -9.89
N LEU A 248 41.69 -2.65 -8.59
CA LEU A 248 42.58 -2.30 -7.49
C LEU A 248 43.00 -3.56 -6.73
N GLY A 249 44.17 -3.52 -6.09
CA GLY A 249 44.58 -4.54 -5.10
C GLY A 249 44.28 -4.00 -3.72
N ASN A 250 43.16 -4.44 -3.15
CA ASN A 250 42.50 -3.89 -1.97
C ASN A 250 42.98 -4.54 -0.67
N ASP A 251 43.63 -5.72 -0.74
CA ASP A 251 44.12 -6.51 0.40
C ASP A 251 45.61 -6.26 0.75
N GLY A 252 46.35 -5.65 -0.19
CA GLY A 252 47.75 -5.27 -0.03
C GLY A 252 48.80 -6.37 -0.31
N ASP A 253 48.42 -7.49 -0.93
CA ASP A 253 49.36 -8.55 -1.32
C ASP A 253 50.10 -8.26 -2.65
N GLY A 254 49.58 -7.30 -3.44
CA GLY A 254 50.15 -6.82 -4.70
C GLY A 254 49.57 -7.47 -5.96
N LEU A 255 48.54 -8.29 -5.84
CA LEU A 255 47.70 -8.82 -6.90
C LEU A 255 46.37 -8.02 -6.94
N SER A 256 45.56 -8.22 -7.99
CA SER A 256 44.30 -7.48 -8.17
C SER A 256 43.29 -8.29 -8.96
N ASP A 257 42.03 -8.23 -8.56
CA ASP A 257 40.89 -8.85 -9.23
C ASP A 257 41.11 -10.36 -9.51
N GLY A 258 40.71 -10.86 -10.68
CA GLY A 258 40.92 -12.25 -11.09
C GLY A 258 42.38 -12.69 -11.31
N LEU A 259 43.37 -11.87 -10.93
CA LEU A 259 44.77 -12.28 -10.79
C LEU A 259 45.17 -12.57 -9.34
N ASP A 260 44.31 -12.21 -8.38
CA ASP A 260 44.41 -12.54 -6.98
C ASP A 260 43.85 -13.95 -6.72
N GLU A 261 44.59 -14.77 -5.98
CA GLU A 261 44.18 -16.13 -5.63
C GLU A 261 43.10 -16.18 -4.53
N ASP A 262 42.94 -15.07 -3.78
CA ASP A 262 41.87 -14.86 -2.82
C ASP A 262 40.56 -14.40 -3.50
N CYS A 263 40.60 -14.03 -4.80
CA CYS A 263 39.42 -13.84 -5.65
C CYS A 263 38.91 -15.15 -6.25
N PHE A 264 38.17 -15.92 -5.46
CA PHE A 264 37.59 -17.20 -5.87
C PHE A 264 36.56 -17.05 -7.03
N PHE A 265 35.87 -15.89 -7.11
CA PHE A 265 35.03 -15.45 -8.24
C PHE A 265 35.09 -13.92 -8.40
N ALA A 266 34.92 -13.40 -9.63
CA ALA A 266 34.89 -11.95 -9.92
C ALA A 266 33.67 -11.18 -9.36
N ARG A 267 32.99 -11.70 -8.31
CA ARG A 267 31.84 -11.06 -7.63
C ARG A 267 31.90 -11.20 -6.11
N THR A 268 33.00 -11.69 -5.53
CA THR A 268 33.17 -11.67 -4.07
C THR A 268 33.38 -10.23 -3.62
N PRO A 269 32.61 -9.73 -2.62
CA PRO A 269 32.65 -8.32 -2.22
C PRO A 269 34.00 -7.84 -1.67
N LEU A 270 34.82 -8.76 -1.15
CA LEU A 270 36.09 -8.48 -0.49
C LEU A 270 37.19 -9.35 -1.11
N GLU A 271 38.37 -8.76 -1.30
CA GLU A 271 39.65 -9.47 -1.49
C GLU A 271 40.18 -9.84 -0.09
N ASP A 272 39.55 -10.79 0.61
CA ASP A 272 40.03 -11.23 1.92
C ASP A 272 40.14 -12.76 2.00
N ARG A 273 41.07 -13.19 2.85
CA ARG A 273 41.48 -14.57 3.15
C ARG A 273 40.32 -15.56 3.14
N GLN A 274 40.62 -16.77 2.67
CA GLN A 274 39.76 -17.95 2.76
C GLN A 274 38.90 -17.99 4.04
N PRO A 275 37.58 -18.26 3.92
CA PRO A 275 36.65 -18.38 5.05
C PRO A 275 37.23 -19.27 6.15
N SER A 276 37.11 -18.84 7.42
CA SER A 276 37.69 -19.55 8.57
C SER A 276 37.40 -21.03 8.54
N CYS A 277 36.13 -21.39 8.30
CA CYS A 277 35.64 -22.77 8.29
C CYS A 277 36.14 -23.73 7.20
N ILE A 278 37.05 -23.28 6.32
CA ILE A 278 37.80 -24.13 5.35
C ILE A 278 39.26 -23.76 5.21
N ASN A 279 39.78 -22.86 6.06
CA ASN A 279 41.14 -22.35 5.89
C ASN A 279 42.20 -23.29 6.51
N GLY A 280 41.79 -24.39 7.14
CA GLY A 280 42.69 -25.38 7.72
C GLY A 280 43.21 -25.01 9.11
N ARG A 281 42.60 -24.03 9.79
CA ARG A 281 43.03 -23.52 11.09
C ARG A 281 41.83 -23.43 12.02
N ASP A 282 42.05 -23.90 13.24
CA ASP A 282 41.22 -23.64 14.42
C ASP A 282 41.36 -22.16 14.83
N ASP A 283 40.53 -21.29 14.26
CA ASP A 283 40.55 -19.84 14.43
C ASP A 283 39.86 -19.40 15.74
N ASP A 284 38.94 -20.20 16.30
CA ASP A 284 38.27 -19.92 17.59
C ASP A 284 38.94 -20.61 18.80
N ALA A 285 39.86 -21.55 18.55
CA ALA A 285 40.66 -22.29 19.52
C ALA A 285 39.85 -23.25 20.43
N ASP A 286 38.71 -23.76 19.98
CA ASP A 286 37.89 -24.74 20.69
C ASP A 286 38.38 -26.19 20.53
N GLY A 287 39.28 -26.43 19.56
CA GLY A 287 39.89 -27.72 19.25
C GLY A 287 39.23 -28.50 18.11
N ALA A 288 38.13 -28.01 17.54
CA ALA A 288 37.73 -28.28 16.17
C ALA A 288 38.58 -27.42 15.20
N VAL A 289 38.44 -27.60 13.88
CA VAL A 289 39.40 -26.98 12.93
C VAL A 289 38.71 -26.39 11.71
N ASP A 290 37.66 -27.05 11.20
CA ASP A 290 36.92 -26.62 10.02
C ASP A 290 35.60 -27.42 9.96
N HIS A 291 34.68 -27.03 9.08
CA HIS A 291 33.50 -27.83 8.76
C HIS A 291 33.88 -29.19 8.14
N PRO A 292 33.22 -30.32 8.48
CA PRO A 292 32.05 -30.45 9.36
C PRO A 292 32.38 -30.83 10.81
N GLN A 293 33.66 -30.79 11.20
CA GLN A 293 34.06 -31.19 12.55
C GLN A 293 33.84 -30.08 13.58
N ASP A 294 33.86 -28.85 13.11
CA ASP A 294 33.58 -27.64 13.88
C ASP A 294 32.07 -27.33 13.88
N LEU A 295 31.51 -27.09 15.08
CA LEU A 295 30.09 -26.76 15.28
C LEU A 295 29.83 -25.25 15.17
N GLY A 296 30.85 -24.41 15.30
CA GLY A 296 30.81 -22.99 14.95
C GLY A 296 30.64 -22.76 13.45
N CYS A 297 31.01 -23.74 12.63
CA CYS A 297 30.85 -23.67 11.18
C CYS A 297 29.50 -24.20 10.68
N GLU A 298 28.60 -23.30 10.25
CA GLU A 298 27.32 -23.71 9.65
C GLU A 298 27.54 -24.49 8.34
N HIS A 299 28.56 -24.08 7.57
CA HIS A 299 28.93 -24.69 6.29
C HIS A 299 30.38 -24.38 5.90
N PRO A 300 30.96 -25.04 4.88
CA PRO A 300 32.35 -24.82 4.45
C PRO A 300 32.70 -23.39 3.99
N TRP A 301 31.73 -22.51 3.77
CA TRP A 301 32.01 -21.14 3.30
C TRP A 301 31.70 -20.10 4.37
N ASP A 302 31.58 -20.55 5.62
CA ASP A 302 31.31 -19.69 6.76
C ASP A 302 32.61 -19.02 7.23
N ASN A 303 32.51 -17.77 7.65
CA ASN A 303 33.65 -16.95 8.04
C ASN A 303 33.82 -16.88 9.58
N ASP A 304 32.95 -17.58 10.31
CA ASP A 304 32.92 -17.60 11.77
C ASP A 304 33.02 -19.06 12.25
N GLU A 305 33.94 -19.31 13.19
CA GLU A 305 34.12 -20.60 13.85
C GLU A 305 33.62 -20.57 15.30
N VAL A 306 33.04 -19.45 15.76
CA VAL A 306 32.57 -19.36 17.13
C VAL A 306 31.37 -20.28 17.35
N ASN A 307 31.51 -21.19 18.33
CA ASN A 307 30.44 -22.09 18.74
C ASN A 307 29.09 -21.37 18.98
N PRO A 308 27.96 -21.95 18.50
CA PRO A 308 26.62 -21.44 18.78
C PRO A 308 26.36 -21.34 20.28
N THR A 309 25.52 -20.39 20.69
CA THR A 309 25.27 -20.12 22.13
C THR A 309 24.84 -21.38 22.87
N CYS A 310 24.07 -22.26 22.23
CA CYS A 310 23.54 -23.49 22.82
C CYS A 310 24.56 -24.63 23.02
N VAL A 311 25.82 -24.44 22.65
CA VAL A 311 26.94 -25.38 22.91
C VAL A 311 28.23 -24.67 23.33
N ASN A 312 28.17 -23.39 23.70
CA ASN A 312 29.37 -22.59 23.96
C ASN A 312 29.88 -22.72 25.41
N GLY A 313 29.18 -23.48 26.27
CA GLY A 313 29.56 -23.69 27.66
C GLY A 313 29.14 -22.58 28.62
N GLN A 314 28.29 -21.63 28.19
CA GLN A 314 27.86 -20.46 28.94
C GLN A 314 26.33 -20.36 28.98
N ASP A 315 25.79 -20.12 30.18
CA ASP A 315 24.39 -19.72 30.40
C ASP A 315 24.18 -18.28 29.89
N ASP A 316 23.90 -18.14 28.59
CA ASP A 316 23.82 -16.86 27.88
C ASP A 316 22.51 -16.12 28.17
N ASP A 317 21.43 -16.84 28.47
CA ASP A 317 20.11 -16.27 28.78
C ASP A 317 19.85 -16.07 30.29
N ARG A 318 20.73 -16.63 31.14
CA ARG A 318 20.77 -16.50 32.60
C ARG A 318 19.57 -17.11 33.31
N ASP A 319 18.93 -18.12 32.73
CA ASP A 319 17.86 -18.88 33.36
C ASP A 319 18.39 -19.92 34.37
N GLY A 320 19.70 -20.18 34.36
CA GLY A 320 20.40 -21.10 35.24
C GLY A 320 20.64 -22.50 34.65
N LEU A 321 20.27 -22.71 33.39
CA LEU A 321 20.61 -23.84 32.53
C LEU A 321 21.70 -23.36 31.55
N ILE A 322 22.53 -24.27 31.00
CA ILE A 322 23.83 -23.87 30.40
C ILE A 322 23.93 -24.13 28.90
N ASP A 323 23.42 -25.24 28.38
CA ASP A 323 23.54 -25.63 26.97
C ASP A 323 22.56 -26.77 26.66
N TYR A 324 22.42 -27.14 25.39
CA TYR A 324 21.73 -28.37 24.97
C TYR A 324 22.42 -29.65 25.51
N PRO A 325 21.67 -30.68 25.94
CA PRO A 325 20.20 -30.79 26.01
C PRO A 325 19.57 -30.34 27.34
N GLU A 326 20.36 -29.84 28.28
CA GLU A 326 19.89 -29.44 29.61
C GLU A 326 19.13 -28.12 29.61
N ASP A 327 19.35 -27.26 28.62
CA ASP A 327 18.66 -25.99 28.40
C ASP A 327 17.43 -26.13 27.46
N PRO A 328 16.19 -25.88 27.92
CA PRO A 328 14.97 -25.91 27.12
C PRO A 328 14.84 -24.80 26.07
N GLY A 329 15.59 -23.71 26.23
CA GLY A 329 15.77 -22.65 25.25
C GLY A 329 16.55 -23.12 24.02
N CYS A 330 17.36 -24.18 24.17
CA CYS A 330 18.09 -24.84 23.11
C CYS A 330 17.38 -26.11 22.62
N ARG A 331 16.90 -26.11 21.37
CA ARG A 331 16.24 -27.28 20.77
C ARG A 331 17.27 -28.24 20.20
N GLU A 332 18.36 -27.71 19.65
CA GLU A 332 19.48 -28.42 19.09
C GLU A 332 20.79 -27.67 19.40
N GLY A 333 21.93 -28.35 19.37
CA GLY A 333 23.22 -27.72 19.69
C GLY A 333 23.71 -26.69 18.66
N THR A 334 23.09 -26.62 17.49
CA THR A 334 23.38 -25.61 16.45
C THR A 334 22.55 -24.33 16.61
N ASP A 335 21.68 -24.26 17.62
CA ASP A 335 20.85 -23.07 17.85
C ASP A 335 21.71 -21.88 18.31
N VAL A 336 21.45 -20.71 17.70
CA VAL A 336 22.19 -19.45 17.94
C VAL A 336 21.61 -18.60 19.07
N SER A 337 20.64 -19.14 19.83
CA SER A 337 20.05 -18.48 20.99
C SER A 337 19.49 -19.50 21.98
N GLU A 338 19.80 -19.32 23.26
CA GLU A 338 19.22 -20.09 24.37
C GLU A 338 17.95 -19.43 24.92
N SER A 339 17.45 -18.36 24.32
CA SER A 339 16.24 -17.70 24.81
C SER A 339 14.99 -18.52 24.47
N GLN A 340 14.19 -18.84 25.50
CA GLN A 340 12.91 -19.53 25.30
C GLN A 340 12.01 -18.83 24.27
N MET A 341 11.84 -19.46 23.10
CA MET A 341 10.95 -19.00 22.04
C MET A 341 9.51 -19.48 22.28
N CYS A 342 8.57 -18.53 22.33
CA CYS A 342 7.15 -18.82 22.20
C CYS A 342 6.82 -19.08 20.72
N GLU A 343 6.68 -20.35 20.32
CA GLU A 343 6.54 -20.81 18.92
C GLU A 343 7.73 -20.41 17.99
N PRO A 344 7.97 -21.14 16.87
CA PRO A 344 9.01 -20.76 15.93
C PRO A 344 8.74 -19.38 15.30
N GLY A 345 9.59 -18.40 15.60
CA GLY A 345 9.59 -17.09 14.93
C GLY A 345 8.84 -15.95 15.63
N GLN A 346 8.39 -16.11 16.88
CA GLN A 346 7.83 -15.02 17.68
C GLN A 346 8.86 -14.52 18.70
N PRO A 347 9.37 -13.27 18.59
CA PRO A 347 10.30 -12.73 19.58
C PRO A 347 9.57 -12.43 20.89
N VAL A 348 10.08 -12.97 21.99
CA VAL A 348 9.62 -12.65 23.35
C VAL A 348 10.37 -11.42 23.83
N ILE A 349 9.64 -10.36 24.18
CA ILE A 349 10.26 -9.11 24.65
C ILE A 349 10.24 -9.07 26.18
N ASP A 350 11.41 -8.92 26.79
CA ASP A 350 11.54 -8.71 28.22
C ASP A 350 11.07 -7.32 28.67
N ILE A 351 10.19 -7.32 29.67
CA ILE A 351 9.72 -6.09 30.30
C ILE A 351 10.61 -5.82 31.53
N PRO A 352 11.28 -4.66 31.60
CA PRO A 352 12.07 -4.32 32.78
C PRO A 352 11.19 -4.16 34.02
N VAL A 353 11.77 -4.33 35.20
CA VAL A 353 11.06 -4.18 36.49
C VAL A 353 10.34 -2.83 36.56
N ASN A 354 9.04 -2.84 36.84
CA ASN A 354 8.17 -1.64 36.80
C ASN A 354 8.24 -0.86 35.47
N GLY A 355 8.44 -1.58 34.38
CA GLY A 355 8.69 -1.05 33.05
C GLY A 355 7.43 -0.78 32.23
N SER A 356 7.63 0.04 31.20
CA SER A 356 6.67 0.23 30.11
C SER A 356 7.38 -0.05 28.80
N VAL A 357 6.76 -0.87 27.95
CA VAL A 357 7.28 -1.20 26.63
C VAL A 357 6.24 -0.83 25.58
N MET A 358 6.70 -0.29 24.45
CA MET A 358 5.84 -0.08 23.30
C MET A 358 5.72 -1.40 22.55
N GLY A 359 4.49 -1.87 22.38
CA GLY A 359 4.17 -3.08 21.66
C GLY A 359 3.52 -2.81 20.32
N LEU A 360 3.69 -3.75 19.41
CA LEU A 360 3.13 -3.72 18.06
C LEU A 360 2.70 -5.14 17.69
N THR A 361 1.41 -5.31 17.40
CA THR A 361 0.96 -6.44 16.59
C THR A 361 1.07 -6.03 15.12
N VAL A 362 1.46 -6.92 14.20
CA VAL A 362 1.77 -6.59 12.77
C VAL A 362 0.95 -7.40 11.77
N GLN A 363 0.71 -6.86 10.57
CA GLN A 363 0.05 -7.61 9.49
C GLN A 363 0.80 -8.89 9.13
N GLY A 364 0.09 -10.02 9.10
CA GLY A 364 0.69 -11.30 8.74
C GLY A 364 1.59 -11.90 9.83
N GLY A 365 1.61 -11.32 11.03
CA GLY A 365 2.21 -11.94 12.20
C GLY A 365 1.48 -13.23 12.62
N LEU A 366 2.13 -14.02 13.45
CA LEU A 366 1.57 -15.27 13.99
C LEU A 366 0.39 -14.95 14.91
N ASN A 367 -0.67 -15.75 14.77
CA ASN A 367 -1.86 -15.77 15.65
C ASN A 367 -1.90 -17.18 16.25
N ALA A 368 -1.09 -17.39 17.28
CA ALA A 368 -0.77 -18.67 17.87
C ALA A 368 -1.30 -18.82 19.31
N VAL A 369 -1.72 -17.71 19.93
CA VAL A 369 -2.17 -17.66 21.32
C VAL A 369 -3.68 -17.46 21.38
N THR A 370 -4.41 -18.54 21.61
CA THR A 370 -5.85 -18.43 21.92
C THR A 370 -6.05 -18.22 23.42
N SER A 371 -6.81 -17.20 23.82
CA SER A 371 -7.03 -16.87 25.23
C SER A 371 -8.48 -17.11 25.67
N SER A 372 -8.72 -17.33 26.96
CA SER A 372 -10.09 -17.61 27.45
C SER A 372 -11.05 -16.42 27.28
N CYS A 373 -10.52 -15.21 27.11
CA CYS A 373 -11.30 -13.99 26.90
C CYS A 373 -11.37 -13.51 25.44
N GLY A 374 -10.89 -14.32 24.48
CA GLY A 374 -11.00 -14.09 23.02
C GLY A 374 -9.62 -14.02 22.33
N GLY A 375 -9.57 -13.39 21.16
CA GLY A 375 -8.29 -13.05 20.50
C GLY A 375 -8.09 -13.60 19.10
N ASP A 376 -8.65 -14.78 18.79
CA ASP A 376 -8.28 -15.71 17.69
C ASP A 376 -8.22 -15.21 16.23
N LEU A 377 -8.29 -13.91 15.94
CA LEU A 377 -8.32 -13.31 14.61
C LEU A 377 -7.20 -12.30 14.36
N ALA A 378 -6.49 -11.85 15.40
CA ALA A 378 -5.41 -10.88 15.33
C ALA A 378 -4.04 -11.56 15.59
N PRO A 379 -2.93 -11.01 15.07
CA PRO A 379 -1.61 -11.50 15.43
C PRO A 379 -1.22 -11.16 16.88
N ASP A 380 -0.60 -12.11 17.56
CA ASP A 380 -0.22 -11.99 18.96
C ASP A 380 1.12 -11.29 19.15
N ALA A 381 1.28 -10.59 20.27
CA ALA A 381 2.56 -10.12 20.79
C ALA A 381 2.80 -10.66 22.20
N THR A 382 3.89 -11.39 22.39
CA THR A 382 4.22 -12.04 23.67
C THR A 382 5.40 -11.36 24.36
N TYR A 383 5.25 -11.13 25.66
CA TYR A 383 6.22 -10.48 26.52
C TYR A 383 6.55 -11.35 27.72
N ARG A 384 7.78 -11.26 28.21
CA ARG A 384 8.22 -11.93 29.45
C ARG A 384 8.42 -10.92 30.57
N TYR A 385 7.95 -11.26 31.76
CA TYR A 385 8.19 -10.52 32.99
C TYR A 385 8.62 -11.46 34.12
N THR A 386 9.78 -11.19 34.72
CA THR A 386 10.31 -11.98 35.83
C THR A 386 10.05 -11.27 37.15
N LEU A 387 9.16 -11.84 37.97
CA LEU A 387 8.84 -11.31 39.30
C LEU A 387 9.80 -11.90 40.34
N ALA A 388 10.66 -11.06 40.91
CA ALA A 388 11.72 -11.52 41.83
C ALA A 388 11.19 -12.04 43.18
N GLN A 389 10.07 -11.50 43.66
CA GLN A 389 9.45 -11.87 44.93
C GLN A 389 7.94 -11.72 44.84
N ALA A 390 7.18 -12.42 45.69
CA ALA A 390 5.72 -12.35 45.63
C ALA A 390 5.20 -10.91 45.88
N ALA A 391 4.34 -10.43 44.99
CA ALA A 391 3.76 -9.07 45.00
C ALA A 391 2.44 -9.06 44.22
N ASP A 392 1.67 -7.97 44.31
CA ASP A 392 0.53 -7.77 43.42
C ASP A 392 1.06 -7.28 42.06
N LEU A 393 0.59 -7.89 40.97
CA LEU A 393 1.06 -7.56 39.62
C LEU A 393 -0.06 -6.91 38.80
N ARG A 394 0.10 -5.64 38.45
CA ARG A 394 -0.81 -4.90 37.56
C ARG A 394 -0.22 -4.82 36.16
N VAL A 395 -0.97 -5.33 35.19
CA VAL A 395 -0.63 -5.29 33.76
C VAL A 395 -1.64 -4.42 33.03
N THR A 396 -1.19 -3.44 32.26
CA THR A 396 -2.06 -2.54 31.51
C THR A 396 -1.57 -2.40 30.07
N ALA A 397 -2.43 -2.69 29.09
CA ALA A 397 -2.20 -2.42 27.68
C ALA A 397 -3.08 -1.26 27.23
N VAL A 398 -2.49 -0.18 26.71
CA VAL A 398 -3.20 1.02 26.25
C VAL A 398 -2.92 1.25 24.78
N ASP A 399 -3.96 1.37 23.95
CA ASP A 399 -3.78 1.91 22.59
C ASP A 399 -3.96 3.43 22.61
N PRO A 400 -2.89 4.21 22.41
CA PRO A 400 -2.96 5.67 22.40
C PRO A 400 -3.74 6.24 21.20
N ALA A 401 -3.86 5.50 20.09
CA ALA A 401 -4.59 5.93 18.91
C ALA A 401 -6.11 5.65 19.00
N GLY A 402 -6.54 4.78 19.91
CA GLY A 402 -7.93 4.36 20.10
C GLY A 402 -8.54 3.61 18.90
N ARG A 403 -7.70 2.95 18.10
CA ARG A 403 -8.04 2.18 16.90
C ARG A 403 -7.96 0.66 17.12
N PHE A 404 -7.14 0.21 18.07
CA PHE A 404 -6.89 -1.17 18.49
C PHE A 404 -7.61 -1.48 19.81
N HIS A 405 -8.11 -2.70 19.96
CA HIS A 405 -8.79 -3.19 21.15
C HIS A 405 -7.92 -4.28 21.80
N PRO A 406 -7.03 -3.93 22.74
CA PRO A 406 -6.12 -4.90 23.32
C PRO A 406 -6.89 -5.97 24.09
N ILE A 407 -6.52 -7.22 23.89
CA ILE A 407 -6.80 -8.34 24.78
C ILE A 407 -5.47 -8.66 25.47
N VAL A 408 -5.52 -8.93 26.78
CA VAL A 408 -4.33 -9.30 27.55
C VAL A 408 -4.59 -10.63 28.23
N SER A 409 -3.72 -11.61 27.98
CA SER A 409 -3.68 -12.92 28.66
C SER A 409 -2.34 -13.07 29.39
N ILE A 410 -2.36 -13.62 30.60
CA ILE A 410 -1.17 -13.88 31.40
C ILE A 410 -1.05 -15.39 31.66
N ARG A 411 0.12 -15.96 31.39
CA ARG A 411 0.43 -17.39 31.51
C ARG A 411 1.68 -17.63 32.35
N ARG A 412 1.83 -18.86 32.87
CA ARG A 412 3.01 -19.34 33.61
C ARG A 412 3.99 -20.12 32.75
N ASP A 413 3.52 -20.64 31.63
CA ASP A 413 4.30 -21.27 30.59
C ASP A 413 3.82 -20.68 29.26
N CYS A 414 4.74 -20.34 28.37
CA CYS A 414 4.36 -19.63 27.17
C CYS A 414 3.50 -20.48 26.22
N MET A 415 3.82 -21.76 26.11
CA MET A 415 3.26 -22.69 25.12
C MET A 415 2.07 -23.46 25.68
N ASP A 416 2.00 -23.62 27.01
CA ASP A 416 0.87 -24.29 27.65
C ASP A 416 -0.32 -23.34 27.87
N GLN A 417 -1.37 -23.53 27.06
CA GLN A 417 -2.62 -22.81 27.22
C GLN A 417 -3.30 -23.09 28.58
N GLU A 418 -3.10 -24.27 29.17
CA GLU A 418 -3.65 -24.59 30.50
C GLU A 418 -2.97 -23.81 31.63
N SER A 419 -1.83 -23.18 31.35
CA SER A 419 -1.11 -22.32 32.29
C SER A 419 -1.64 -20.87 32.36
N GLU A 420 -2.71 -20.55 31.62
CA GLU A 420 -3.35 -19.23 31.68
C GLU A 420 -3.97 -18.96 33.06
N ILE A 421 -3.49 -17.91 33.71
CA ILE A 421 -3.88 -17.53 35.07
C ILE A 421 -4.83 -16.34 35.11
N ALA A 422 -4.81 -15.47 34.08
CA ALA A 422 -5.74 -14.36 33.95
C ALA A 422 -5.86 -13.88 32.51
N CYS A 423 -7.03 -13.32 32.18
CA CYS A 423 -7.32 -12.76 30.87
C CYS A 423 -8.30 -11.58 31.02
N ALA A 424 -8.09 -10.50 30.27
CA ALA A 424 -9.03 -9.40 30.14
C ALA A 424 -9.05 -8.82 28.73
N GLN A 425 -10.13 -8.12 28.39
CA GLN A 425 -10.32 -7.44 27.10
C GLN A 425 -10.77 -5.99 27.31
N ALA A 426 -10.45 -5.13 26.36
CA ALA A 426 -10.86 -3.73 26.42
C ALA A 426 -12.39 -3.59 26.37
N GLY A 427 -12.96 -2.63 27.11
CA GLY A 427 -14.41 -2.35 27.17
C GLY A 427 -15.01 -1.77 25.87
N VAL A 428 -16.04 -0.92 25.93
CA VAL A 428 -16.57 -0.11 24.78
C VAL A 428 -16.41 1.42 25.06
N GLY A 429 -15.88 2.25 24.13
CA GLY A 429 -15.52 3.69 24.34
C GLY A 429 -14.09 4.13 23.94
N PRO A 430 -13.81 5.44 23.72
CA PRO A 430 -12.48 5.95 23.29
C PRO A 430 -11.40 5.88 24.38
N GLY A 431 -10.12 5.76 23.99
CA GLY A 431 -8.98 5.62 24.94
C GLY A 431 -8.81 4.21 25.49
N ARG A 432 -8.85 3.23 24.57
CA ARG A 432 -8.92 1.79 24.87
C ARG A 432 -7.76 1.34 25.74
N SER A 433 -8.09 0.77 26.90
CA SER A 433 -7.14 0.11 27.75
C SER A 433 -7.71 -1.19 28.30
N THR A 434 -6.82 -2.15 28.48
CA THR A 434 -7.09 -3.42 29.14
C THR A 434 -6.19 -3.50 30.34
N GLU A 435 -6.78 -3.85 31.48
CA GLU A 435 -6.06 -3.98 32.74
C GLU A 435 -6.34 -5.35 33.35
N VAL A 436 -5.28 -6.01 33.81
CA VAL A 436 -5.31 -7.24 34.58
C VAL A 436 -4.57 -7.00 35.89
N LEU A 437 -5.19 -7.33 37.02
CA LEU A 437 -4.58 -7.30 38.34
C LEU A 437 -4.50 -8.74 38.89
N LEU A 438 -3.28 -9.22 39.13
CA LEU A 438 -3.02 -10.47 39.81
C LEU A 438 -2.68 -10.21 41.28
N GLU A 439 -3.64 -10.45 42.17
CA GLU A 439 -3.43 -10.34 43.62
C GLU A 439 -2.57 -11.52 44.12
N GLY A 440 -1.50 -11.23 44.85
CA GLY A 440 -0.61 -12.23 45.45
C GLY A 440 0.16 -13.09 44.43
N ALA A 441 0.60 -12.49 43.33
CA ALA A 441 1.42 -13.18 42.34
C ALA A 441 2.70 -13.73 42.99
N THR A 442 3.03 -15.00 42.74
CA THR A 442 4.22 -15.66 43.29
C THR A 442 5.46 -15.28 42.51
N ALA A 443 6.64 -15.33 43.13
CA ALA A 443 7.91 -15.18 42.40
C ALA A 443 8.03 -16.17 41.23
N GLY A 444 8.67 -15.73 40.15
CA GLY A 444 8.89 -16.51 38.92
C GLY A 444 8.49 -15.74 37.66
N GLU A 445 8.52 -16.46 36.54
CA GLU A 445 8.25 -15.89 35.22
C GLU A 445 6.77 -15.87 34.88
N TYR A 446 6.41 -14.84 34.11
CA TYR A 446 5.09 -14.59 33.58
C TYR A 446 5.20 -14.23 32.11
N PHE A 447 4.37 -14.88 31.28
CA PHE A 447 4.23 -14.57 29.87
C PHE A 447 2.95 -13.77 29.65
N ILE A 448 3.07 -12.55 29.15
CA ILE A 448 1.97 -11.62 28.89
C ILE A 448 1.76 -11.58 27.38
N ASN A 449 0.61 -12.09 26.94
CA ASN A 449 0.19 -12.09 25.55
C ASN A 449 -0.78 -10.93 25.32
N VAL A 450 -0.49 -10.12 24.30
CA VAL A 450 -1.36 -9.02 23.86
C VAL A 450 -1.86 -9.31 22.46
N ASP A 451 -3.19 -9.28 22.31
CA ASP A 451 -3.90 -9.61 21.07
C ASP A 451 -4.99 -8.55 20.78
N GLY A 452 -5.76 -8.68 19.69
CA GLY A 452 -6.72 -7.69 19.21
C GLY A 452 -8.08 -8.23 18.79
N THR A 453 -9.16 -7.53 19.13
CA THR A 453 -10.48 -7.82 18.50
C THR A 453 -10.62 -7.06 17.17
N PRO A 454 -11.02 -7.69 16.04
CA PRO A 454 -11.34 -6.95 14.81
C PRO A 454 -12.52 -6.00 14.99
N ARG A 455 -12.57 -4.94 14.17
CA ARG A 455 -13.70 -3.99 14.16
C ARG A 455 -14.96 -4.59 13.54
N ALA A 456 -16.08 -4.08 14.06
CA ALA A 456 -17.38 -4.09 13.41
C ALA A 456 -17.33 -3.38 12.05
N VAL A 457 -18.12 -3.90 11.12
CA VAL A 457 -18.35 -3.34 9.79
C VAL A 457 -18.71 -1.84 9.88
N GLY A 458 -18.12 -1.00 9.05
CA GLY A 458 -18.53 0.40 8.90
C GLY A 458 -19.63 0.55 7.85
N LEU A 459 -20.60 1.43 8.10
CA LEU A 459 -21.59 1.81 7.10
C LEU A 459 -21.38 3.27 6.72
N SER A 460 -21.16 3.53 5.44
CA SER A 460 -21.00 4.88 4.91
C SER A 460 -21.68 5.00 3.54
N SER A 461 -21.77 6.21 3.00
CA SER A 461 -22.33 6.46 1.67
C SER A 461 -21.24 6.61 0.58
N ARG A 462 -21.51 6.27 -0.68
CA ARG A 462 -20.56 6.25 -1.83
C ARG A 462 -19.94 7.59 -2.24
N GLY A 463 -20.37 8.71 -1.63
CA GLY A 463 -19.75 10.02 -1.85
C GLY A 463 -20.03 10.70 -3.20
N PHE A 464 -20.59 10.00 -4.19
CA PHE A 464 -20.98 10.57 -5.50
C PHE A 464 -22.46 10.26 -5.82
N PRO A 465 -23.20 11.19 -6.44
CA PRO A 465 -24.58 10.92 -6.87
C PRO A 465 -24.58 9.82 -7.92
N LEU A 466 -25.41 8.79 -7.73
CA LEU A 466 -25.62 7.75 -8.73
C LEU A 466 -26.44 8.35 -9.89
N ALA A 467 -25.88 8.38 -11.10
CA ALA A 467 -26.59 8.91 -12.27
C ALA A 467 -27.72 7.95 -12.69
N LEU A 468 -28.97 8.35 -12.41
CA LEU A 468 -30.19 7.72 -12.91
C LEU A 468 -30.95 8.73 -13.81
N PRO A 469 -31.78 8.26 -14.77
CA PRO A 469 -32.16 9.03 -15.95
C PRO A 469 -33.22 10.16 -15.78
N PHE A 470 -33.70 10.50 -14.57
CA PHE A 470 -34.72 11.55 -14.38
C PHE A 470 -34.54 12.39 -13.09
N ASP A 471 -35.05 13.64 -13.07
CA ASP A 471 -34.86 14.68 -12.04
C ASP A 471 -36.04 14.76 -11.04
N LEU A 472 -35.75 15.01 -9.76
CA LEU A 472 -36.65 15.14 -8.60
C LEU A 472 -37.38 16.49 -8.51
N ARG A 473 -36.83 17.54 -9.15
CA ARG A 473 -37.40 18.89 -9.16
C ARG A 473 -38.78 18.99 -9.79
N ALA A 474 -39.30 17.89 -10.34
CA ALA A 474 -40.65 17.82 -10.86
C ALA A 474 -41.73 17.70 -9.77
N HIS A 475 -41.38 17.38 -8.51
CA HIS A 475 -42.35 17.13 -7.43
C HIS A 475 -42.05 17.95 -6.15
N LEU A 476 -40.84 18.48 -6.00
CA LEU A 476 -40.52 19.48 -4.98
C LEU A 476 -40.61 20.88 -5.61
N SER A 477 -40.85 21.90 -4.79
CA SER A 477 -40.93 23.28 -5.28
C SER A 477 -39.63 23.73 -5.96
N VAL A 478 -39.71 24.82 -6.74
CA VAL A 478 -38.55 25.48 -7.38
C VAL A 478 -37.49 25.90 -6.34
N HIS A 479 -37.87 26.01 -5.05
CA HIS A 479 -37.00 26.27 -3.92
C HIS A 479 -37.26 25.24 -2.80
N PRO A 480 -36.70 24.03 -2.91
CA PRO A 480 -37.09 22.89 -2.09
C PRO A 480 -36.71 23.00 -0.61
N PHE A 481 -36.11 24.13 -0.19
CA PHE A 481 -35.71 24.40 1.19
C PHE A 481 -36.20 25.78 1.62
N GLN A 482 -36.82 25.85 2.79
CA GLN A 482 -37.21 27.09 3.44
C GLN A 482 -36.48 27.25 4.78
N ASP A 483 -35.98 28.45 5.02
CA ASP A 483 -35.30 28.81 6.28
C ASP A 483 -36.18 28.47 7.49
N ASN A 484 -35.62 27.74 8.45
CA ASN A 484 -36.26 27.28 9.70
C ASN A 484 -37.38 26.24 9.56
N CYS A 485 -37.66 25.75 8.35
CA CYS A 485 -38.72 24.77 8.09
C CYS A 485 -38.21 23.47 7.48
N GLY A 486 -37.10 23.49 6.76
CA GLY A 486 -36.59 22.30 6.06
C GLY A 486 -37.16 22.20 4.66
N TRP A 487 -37.54 21.00 4.23
CA TRP A 487 -37.98 20.76 2.86
C TRP A 487 -39.43 21.22 2.62
N VAL A 488 -39.69 21.76 1.43
CA VAL A 488 -41.03 22.26 1.01
C VAL A 488 -41.34 21.86 -0.44
N ASP A 489 -42.56 21.40 -0.69
CA ASP A 489 -43.02 21.02 -2.03
C ASP A 489 -43.75 22.16 -2.78
N GLY A 490 -44.00 23.29 -2.10
CA GLY A 490 -44.58 24.49 -2.68
C GLY A 490 -46.11 24.47 -2.73
N GLY A 491 -46.73 23.44 -2.14
CA GLY A 491 -48.14 23.39 -1.78
C GLY A 491 -48.44 24.20 -0.51
N ASN A 492 -49.63 23.99 0.04
CA ASN A 492 -50.01 24.42 1.40
C ASN A 492 -50.68 23.22 2.06
N ASP A 493 -49.92 22.15 2.20
CA ASP A 493 -50.37 20.80 2.57
C ASP A 493 -49.34 20.11 3.49
N ALA A 494 -49.43 18.79 3.61
CA ALA A 494 -48.69 17.99 4.57
C ALA A 494 -47.16 18.03 4.41
N PHE A 495 -46.63 18.61 3.33
CA PHE A 495 -45.20 18.72 3.03
C PHE A 495 -44.57 20.07 3.39
N ASP A 496 -45.33 20.98 3.99
CA ASP A 496 -44.82 22.24 4.51
C ASP A 496 -43.92 21.96 5.72
N CYS A 497 -42.60 22.07 5.54
CA CYS A 497 -41.60 22.01 6.62
C CYS A 497 -41.24 20.59 7.08
N PHE A 498 -41.05 19.69 6.12
CA PHE A 498 -40.64 18.32 6.41
C PHE A 498 -39.12 18.26 6.73
N GLY A 499 -38.72 17.36 7.64
CA GLY A 499 -37.35 16.90 7.82
C GLY A 499 -36.38 17.77 8.65
N GLY A 500 -36.87 18.40 9.72
CA GLY A 500 -36.01 19.05 10.71
C GLY A 500 -35.08 18.07 11.41
N ILE A 501 -33.78 18.38 11.49
CA ILE A 501 -32.76 17.57 12.16
C ILE A 501 -32.39 18.23 13.48
N THR A 502 -32.48 17.49 14.58
CA THR A 502 -32.05 17.94 15.91
C THR A 502 -30.89 17.07 16.40
N LEU A 503 -29.83 17.75 16.85
CA LEU A 503 -28.61 17.15 17.39
C LEU A 503 -28.51 17.47 18.89
N GLU A 504 -28.41 16.45 19.72
CA GLU A 504 -28.32 16.57 21.17
C GLU A 504 -27.15 15.76 21.72
N GLN A 505 -26.43 16.33 22.70
CA GLN A 505 -25.31 15.64 23.35
C GLN A 505 -25.43 15.79 24.87
N GLY A 506 -25.60 14.66 25.57
CA GLY A 506 -25.41 14.51 27.02
C GLY A 506 -25.90 15.67 27.91
N GLY A 507 -27.21 15.95 27.93
CA GLY A 507 -27.81 16.94 28.85
C GLY A 507 -27.60 18.40 28.47
N LEU A 508 -26.95 18.69 27.33
CA LEU A 508 -26.87 20.03 26.75
C LEU A 508 -28.12 20.34 25.90
N PRO A 509 -28.48 21.63 25.75
CA PRO A 509 -29.56 22.02 24.84
C PRO A 509 -29.31 21.53 23.41
N GLY A 510 -30.33 20.94 22.79
CA GLY A 510 -30.27 20.48 21.42
C GLY A 510 -30.11 21.63 20.42
N VAL A 511 -29.49 21.32 19.28
CA VAL A 511 -29.31 22.25 18.17
C VAL A 511 -30.06 21.72 16.95
N THR A 512 -30.91 22.55 16.37
CA THR A 512 -31.70 22.23 15.17
C THR A 512 -31.22 23.09 14.01
N PRO A 513 -30.16 22.67 13.28
CA PRO A 513 -29.67 23.45 12.17
C PRO A 513 -30.69 23.51 11.02
N PRO A 514 -30.75 24.64 10.29
CA PRO A 514 -31.56 24.71 9.09
C PRO A 514 -31.03 23.71 8.05
N VAL A 515 -31.94 22.92 7.50
CA VAL A 515 -31.62 21.98 6.43
C VAL A 515 -31.72 22.71 5.09
N GLY A 516 -30.64 22.71 4.33
CA GLY A 516 -30.54 23.38 3.03
C GLY A 516 -29.42 22.79 2.19
N GLU A 517 -29.58 22.81 0.87
CA GLU A 517 -28.61 22.30 -0.09
C GLU A 517 -27.18 22.82 0.20
N GLY A 518 -26.22 21.89 0.18
CA GLY A 518 -24.81 22.18 0.41
C GLY A 518 -24.35 21.96 1.86
N LEU A 519 -23.29 22.66 2.23
CA LEU A 519 -22.53 22.42 3.45
C LEU A 519 -22.88 23.44 4.54
N ARG A 520 -22.99 22.96 5.77
CA ARG A 520 -23.17 23.75 6.99
C ARG A 520 -22.29 23.19 8.10
N GLU A 521 -21.81 24.07 8.97
CA GLU A 521 -21.09 23.68 10.19
C GLU A 521 -21.90 24.12 11.40
N VAL A 522 -22.00 23.23 12.38
CA VAL A 522 -22.83 23.39 13.57
C VAL A 522 -21.98 23.00 14.77
N VAL A 523 -22.11 23.76 15.85
CA VAL A 523 -21.48 23.44 17.12
C VAL A 523 -22.51 22.75 18.00
N VAL A 524 -22.24 21.51 18.41
CA VAL A 524 -23.06 20.75 19.35
C VAL A 524 -22.21 20.56 20.60
N GLY A 525 -22.58 21.24 21.69
CA GLY A 525 -21.72 21.34 22.87
C GLY A 525 -20.35 21.97 22.53
N ALA A 526 -19.28 21.18 22.66
CA ALA A 526 -17.92 21.59 22.28
C ALA A 526 -17.46 21.00 20.93
N SER A 527 -18.27 20.14 20.32
CA SER A 527 -17.96 19.44 19.07
C SER A 527 -18.41 20.25 17.86
N ARG A 528 -17.60 20.29 16.80
CA ARG A 528 -17.97 20.84 15.50
C ARG A 528 -18.40 19.71 14.58
N VAL A 529 -19.63 19.81 14.10
CA VAL A 529 -20.27 18.84 13.21
C VAL A 529 -20.55 19.52 11.88
N ARG A 530 -20.16 18.88 10.79
CA ARG A 530 -20.50 19.27 9.43
C ARG A 530 -21.76 18.54 9.00
N LEU A 531 -22.74 19.30 8.53
CA LEU A 531 -23.89 18.80 7.78
C LEU A 531 -23.65 19.05 6.31
N THR A 532 -23.69 17.99 5.51
CA THR A 532 -23.70 18.09 4.05
C THR A 532 -24.99 17.48 3.54
N SER A 533 -25.86 18.29 2.93
CA SER A 533 -27.08 17.80 2.30
C SER A 533 -26.97 17.82 0.78
N ASP A 534 -27.36 16.71 0.15
CA ASP A 534 -27.36 16.52 -1.30
C ASP A 534 -28.43 15.49 -1.73
N PHE A 535 -28.48 15.19 -3.02
CA PHE A 535 -29.34 14.14 -3.58
C PHE A 535 -28.48 12.96 -4.03
N ALA A 536 -28.61 11.83 -3.33
CA ALA A 536 -27.84 10.61 -3.60
C ALA A 536 -28.34 9.84 -4.83
N ALA A 537 -29.65 9.91 -5.09
CA ALA A 537 -30.31 9.34 -6.26
C ALA A 537 -31.60 10.13 -6.56
N GLN A 538 -32.26 9.80 -7.67
CA GLN A 538 -33.59 10.34 -7.96
C GLN A 538 -34.57 9.94 -6.84
N ASN A 539 -35.33 10.90 -6.33
CA ASN A 539 -36.27 10.76 -5.21
C ASN A 539 -35.59 10.40 -3.88
N VAL A 540 -34.28 10.64 -3.73
CA VAL A 540 -33.54 10.32 -2.50
C VAL A 540 -32.64 11.49 -2.10
N CYS A 541 -33.02 12.20 -1.04
CA CYS A 541 -32.18 13.18 -0.39
C CYS A 541 -31.38 12.53 0.74
N ARG A 542 -30.14 12.98 0.90
CA ARG A 542 -29.19 12.49 1.88
C ARG A 542 -28.64 13.66 2.69
N VAL A 543 -28.59 13.51 4.01
CA VAL A 543 -27.89 14.42 4.92
C VAL A 543 -26.79 13.65 5.65
N ARG A 544 -25.55 14.09 5.48
CA ARG A 544 -24.36 13.52 6.11
C ARG A 544 -23.92 14.37 7.28
N LEU A 545 -23.67 13.71 8.41
CA LEU A 545 -23.15 14.30 9.64
C LEU A 545 -21.72 13.80 9.85
N GLU A 546 -20.77 14.73 9.88
CA GLU A 546 -19.34 14.41 10.03
C GLU A 546 -18.74 15.23 11.18
N HIS A 547 -17.92 14.60 12.01
CA HIS A 547 -17.14 15.32 13.01
C HIS A 547 -15.95 16.01 12.33
N ILE A 548 -15.80 17.33 12.54
CA ILE A 548 -14.79 18.14 11.85
C ILE A 548 -13.87 18.93 12.79
N GLY A 549 -14.06 18.82 14.10
CA GLY A 549 -13.14 19.43 15.08
C GLY A 549 -13.74 19.59 16.47
N GLY A 550 -12.86 19.81 17.45
CA GLY A 550 -13.24 19.76 18.87
C GLY A 550 -13.23 18.33 19.44
N PRO A 551 -13.73 18.13 20.67
CA PRO A 551 -13.86 16.81 21.26
C PRO A 551 -14.83 15.95 20.42
N VAL A 552 -14.51 14.67 20.20
CA VAL A 552 -15.41 13.75 19.50
C VAL A 552 -16.74 13.69 20.26
N PRO A 553 -17.89 13.89 19.60
CA PRO A 553 -19.17 13.85 20.29
C PRO A 553 -19.45 12.42 20.77
N ILE A 554 -19.39 12.21 22.08
CA ILE A 554 -19.74 10.94 22.70
C ILE A 554 -21.25 10.93 22.96
N GLY A 555 -21.93 9.89 22.47
CA GLY A 555 -23.35 9.68 22.76
C GLY A 555 -24.27 10.72 22.12
N LEU A 556 -24.10 10.97 20.81
CA LEU A 556 -24.93 11.92 20.07
C LEU A 556 -26.33 11.34 19.86
N ASN A 557 -27.36 12.10 20.21
CA ASN A 557 -28.73 11.81 19.85
C ASN A 557 -29.06 12.60 18.59
N VAL A 558 -29.44 11.90 17.53
CA VAL A 558 -29.82 12.50 16.24
C VAL A 558 -31.28 12.19 15.99
N THR A 559 -32.12 13.23 15.90
CA THR A 559 -33.54 13.07 15.60
C THR A 559 -33.86 13.76 14.29
N LEU A 560 -34.35 13.00 13.32
CA LEU A 560 -35.04 13.51 12.14
C LEU A 560 -36.53 13.59 12.45
N SER A 561 -37.13 14.75 12.25
CA SER A 561 -38.54 15.02 12.53
C SER A 561 -39.26 15.50 11.28
N SER A 562 -40.51 15.11 11.11
CA SER A 562 -41.37 15.54 10.02
C SER A 562 -42.81 15.64 10.49
N ASN A 563 -43.56 16.61 9.98
CA ASN A 563 -45.02 16.62 10.07
C ASN A 563 -45.57 16.11 8.74
N LEU A 564 -46.55 15.20 8.74
CA LEU A 564 -47.15 14.64 7.52
C LEU A 564 -48.67 14.88 7.45
N GLY A 565 -49.16 15.97 8.07
CA GLY A 565 -50.57 16.31 8.03
C GLY A 565 -51.03 17.31 9.10
N SER A 566 -52.34 17.44 9.23
CA SER A 566 -53.00 18.24 10.28
C SER A 566 -54.22 17.53 10.89
N ASP A 567 -54.44 16.26 10.58
CA ASP A 567 -55.66 15.51 10.88
C ASP A 567 -55.41 14.27 11.75
N ALA A 568 -54.15 14.05 12.17
CA ALA A 568 -53.66 12.88 12.88
C ALA A 568 -53.81 11.55 12.11
N GLY A 569 -53.97 11.61 10.78
CA GLY A 569 -54.23 10.50 9.86
C GLY A 569 -53.00 9.70 9.43
N THR A 570 -51.80 10.07 9.90
CA THR A 570 -50.54 9.45 9.46
C THR A 570 -50.51 7.92 9.65
N MET A 571 -50.26 7.19 8.57
CA MET A 571 -50.03 5.76 8.52
C MET A 571 -48.55 5.42 8.30
N GLU A 572 -48.15 4.20 8.68
CA GLU A 572 -46.77 3.72 8.53
C GLU A 572 -46.68 2.32 7.90
N ARG A 573 -45.58 2.08 7.21
CA ARG A 573 -45.15 0.77 6.71
C ARG A 573 -43.67 0.57 7.02
N ARG A 574 -43.30 -0.63 7.43
CA ARG A 574 -41.92 -0.98 7.80
C ARG A 574 -41.41 -2.10 6.91
N GLY A 575 -40.11 -2.10 6.68
CA GLY A 575 -39.43 -3.22 6.07
C GLY A 575 -37.93 -3.17 6.29
N VAL A 576 -37.24 -4.11 5.67
CA VAL A 576 -35.79 -4.28 5.78
C VAL A 576 -35.21 -4.44 4.38
N VAL A 577 -34.05 -3.86 4.14
CA VAL A 577 -33.21 -4.12 2.97
C VAL A 577 -31.85 -4.64 3.44
N ASN A 578 -31.33 -5.68 2.80
CA ASN A 578 -30.03 -6.24 3.15
C ASN A 578 -28.94 -5.59 2.28
N VAL A 579 -27.89 -5.07 2.91
CA VAL A 579 -26.72 -4.48 2.24
C VAL A 579 -25.46 -5.09 2.84
N GLY A 580 -24.69 -5.82 2.03
CA GLY A 580 -23.44 -6.45 2.48
C GLY A 580 -23.57 -7.32 3.74
N GLY A 581 -24.71 -8.01 3.92
CA GLY A 581 -24.99 -8.83 5.10
C GLY A 581 -25.63 -8.08 6.28
N VAL A 582 -25.75 -6.75 6.21
CA VAL A 582 -26.39 -5.92 7.24
C VAL A 582 -27.86 -5.67 6.89
N ALA A 583 -28.75 -5.97 7.83
CA ALA A 583 -30.19 -5.73 7.72
C ALA A 583 -30.52 -4.28 8.09
N LEU A 584 -30.80 -3.44 7.09
CA LEU A 584 -31.14 -2.03 7.28
C LEU A 584 -32.66 -1.83 7.35
N PRO A 585 -33.21 -1.37 8.49
CA PRO A 585 -34.62 -1.05 8.59
C PRO A 585 -34.92 0.24 7.83
N TRP A 586 -36.07 0.24 7.14
CA TRP A 586 -36.68 1.44 6.61
C TRP A 586 -38.11 1.57 7.11
N ILE A 587 -38.56 2.81 7.23
CA ILE A 587 -39.94 3.14 7.54
C ILE A 587 -40.48 4.12 6.52
N GLN A 588 -41.65 3.83 5.99
CA GLN A 588 -42.40 4.71 5.12
C GLN A 588 -43.59 5.25 5.90
N ALA A 589 -43.77 6.57 5.90
CA ALA A 589 -44.92 7.23 6.49
C ALA A 589 -45.68 8.02 5.43
N PHE A 590 -47.00 8.11 5.56
CA PHE A 590 -47.88 8.79 4.61
C PHE A 590 -49.20 9.18 5.24
N ASP A 591 -49.81 10.24 4.73
CA ASP A 591 -51.15 10.65 5.15
C ASP A 591 -52.20 9.60 4.75
N GLY A 592 -53.10 9.30 5.67
CA GLY A 592 -54.19 8.36 5.47
C GLY A 592 -55.45 8.94 4.84
N GLN A 593 -55.54 10.26 4.62
CA GLN A 593 -56.73 10.90 4.04
C GLN A 593 -56.48 11.62 2.68
N ALA A 594 -55.28 12.09 2.37
CA ALA A 594 -55.00 12.80 1.11
C ALA A 594 -54.74 11.89 -0.10
N GLN A 595 -55.65 11.92 -1.09
CA GLN A 595 -55.36 11.45 -2.45
C GLN A 595 -54.55 12.53 -3.18
N GLY A 596 -53.23 12.47 -3.10
CA GLY A 596 -52.38 13.41 -3.83
C GLY A 596 -50.94 13.50 -3.38
N ASP A 597 -50.61 12.96 -2.21
CA ASP A 597 -49.32 13.16 -1.54
C ASP A 597 -48.44 11.90 -1.63
N PRO A 598 -47.14 12.02 -1.96
CA PRO A 598 -46.27 10.86 -2.05
C PRO A 598 -45.90 10.37 -0.65
N PRO A 599 -45.84 9.05 -0.40
CA PRO A 599 -45.33 8.56 0.86
C PRO A 599 -43.82 8.90 1.02
N VAL A 600 -43.39 9.14 2.26
CA VAL A 600 -42.00 9.49 2.60
C VAL A 600 -41.32 8.30 3.26
N LEU A 601 -40.21 7.86 2.67
CA LEU A 601 -39.36 6.82 3.26
C LEU A 601 -38.22 7.45 4.06
N PHE A 602 -37.99 6.95 5.27
CA PHE A 602 -36.89 7.31 6.15
C PHE A 602 -35.96 6.12 6.36
N MET A 603 -34.65 6.38 6.30
CA MET A 603 -33.60 5.44 6.66
C MET A 603 -32.45 6.21 7.32
N MET A 604 -31.82 5.58 8.32
CA MET A 604 -30.69 6.14 9.08
C MET A 604 -29.62 5.08 9.07
N VAL A 605 -28.44 5.49 8.64
CA VAL A 605 -27.26 4.65 8.51
C VAL A 605 -26.24 5.18 9.50
N PRO A 606 -26.19 4.62 10.72
CA PRO A 606 -25.18 4.98 11.70
C PRO A 606 -23.81 4.41 11.29
N ASN A 607 -22.77 4.81 12.01
CA ASN A 607 -21.39 4.43 11.70
C ASN A 607 -21.17 2.90 11.73
N THR A 608 -21.90 2.19 12.60
CA THR A 608 -21.76 0.73 12.81
C THR A 608 -23.11 -0.01 12.80
N PRO A 609 -23.19 -1.28 12.36
CA PRO A 609 -24.42 -2.07 12.39
C PRO A 609 -25.04 -2.23 13.78
N GLU A 610 -24.24 -2.30 14.84
CA GLU A 610 -24.71 -2.47 16.22
C GLU A 610 -25.49 -1.22 16.69
N GLU A 611 -25.16 -0.05 16.15
CA GLU A 611 -25.90 1.19 16.39
C GLU A 611 -27.32 1.18 15.81
N LEU A 612 -27.62 0.31 14.81
CA LEU A 612 -28.97 0.22 14.23
C LEU A 612 -30.02 -0.21 15.26
N ALA A 613 -29.64 -1.00 16.27
CA ALA A 613 -30.55 -1.39 17.34
C ALA A 613 -31.01 -0.21 18.21
N ARG A 614 -30.31 0.93 18.13
CA ARG A 614 -30.59 2.17 18.86
C ARG A 614 -31.34 3.20 18.00
N VAL A 615 -31.69 2.83 16.77
CA VAL A 615 -32.51 3.63 15.87
C VAL A 615 -33.98 3.29 16.10
N VAL A 616 -34.75 4.31 16.47
CA VAL A 616 -36.15 4.16 16.86
C VAL A 616 -37.02 5.09 16.03
N TYR A 617 -38.13 4.55 15.54
CA TYR A 617 -39.22 5.33 15.00
C TYR A 617 -40.29 5.57 16.06
N ALA A 618 -40.77 6.79 16.16
CA ALA A 618 -41.93 7.15 16.96
C ALA A 618 -42.87 8.09 16.19
N ARG A 619 -44.14 8.08 16.58
CA ARG A 619 -45.21 8.90 15.98
C ARG A 619 -46.11 9.46 17.08
N ALA A 620 -46.42 10.75 16.99
CA ALA A 620 -47.37 11.45 17.86
C ALA A 620 -48.31 12.33 17.00
N GLY A 621 -49.49 11.80 16.67
CA GLY A 621 -50.35 12.42 15.64
C GLY A 621 -49.66 12.37 14.28
N ASP A 622 -49.53 13.52 13.63
CA ASP A 622 -48.81 13.65 12.34
C ASP A 622 -47.32 13.94 12.48
N LEU A 623 -46.84 14.15 13.71
CA LEU A 623 -45.42 14.26 14.00
C LEU A 623 -44.77 12.88 13.98
N VAL A 624 -43.85 12.71 13.05
CA VAL A 624 -43.02 11.52 12.87
C VAL A 624 -41.59 11.83 13.27
N THR A 625 -41.00 10.98 14.10
CA THR A 625 -39.60 11.10 14.52
C THR A 625 -38.83 9.82 14.26
N TYR A 626 -37.63 9.96 13.73
CA TYR A 626 -36.68 8.88 13.54
C TYR A 626 -35.37 9.25 14.24
N SER A 627 -35.06 8.53 15.32
CA SER A 627 -34.04 8.93 16.28
C SER A 627 -33.00 7.84 16.50
N GLY A 628 -31.72 8.20 16.39
CA GLY A 628 -30.60 7.38 16.84
C GLY A 628 -30.12 7.88 18.19
N THR A 629 -30.14 7.01 19.21
CA THR A 629 -29.71 7.39 20.58
C THR A 629 -28.27 6.93 20.83
N GLY A 630 -27.42 7.85 21.25
CA GLY A 630 -26.03 7.55 21.57
C GLY A 630 -25.19 7.03 20.40
N VAL A 631 -25.49 7.49 19.18
CA VAL A 631 -24.80 7.09 17.94
C VAL A 631 -23.47 7.80 17.79
N THR A 632 -22.61 7.27 16.91
CA THR A 632 -21.32 7.89 16.56
C THR A 632 -21.36 8.49 15.15
N LEU A 633 -20.46 9.43 14.87
CA LEU A 633 -20.25 9.99 13.53
C LEU A 633 -19.09 9.26 12.83
N PRO A 634 -19.12 9.10 11.49
CA PRO A 634 -20.10 9.65 10.55
C PRO A 634 -21.46 8.94 10.61
N LEU A 635 -22.53 9.70 10.39
CA LEU A 635 -23.90 9.19 10.31
C LEU A 635 -24.59 9.79 9.09
N THR A 636 -25.39 8.99 8.39
CA THR A 636 -26.12 9.42 7.20
C THR A 636 -27.62 9.22 7.36
N LEU A 637 -28.39 10.27 7.07
CA LEU A 637 -29.85 10.26 7.04
C LEU A 637 -30.32 10.26 5.58
N TYR A 638 -31.25 9.38 5.25
CA TYR A 638 -31.88 9.32 3.94
C TYR A 638 -33.38 9.59 4.08
N THR A 639 -33.88 10.45 3.19
CA THR A 639 -35.31 10.66 2.99
C THR A 639 -35.65 10.49 1.51
N GLY A 640 -36.75 9.79 1.22
CA GLY A 640 -37.18 9.54 -0.14
C GLY A 640 -38.68 9.71 -0.34
N PRO A 641 -39.16 10.90 -0.72
CA PRO A 641 -40.54 11.12 -1.12
C PRO A 641 -40.79 10.51 -2.51
N SER A 642 -41.69 9.53 -2.63
CA SER A 642 -41.95 8.91 -3.93
C SER A 642 -43.27 8.14 -4.04
N TYR A 643 -43.93 8.20 -5.20
CA TYR A 643 -45.09 7.36 -5.54
C TYR A 643 -44.74 5.93 -5.95
N VAL A 644 -43.45 5.60 -6.04
CA VAL A 644 -43.00 4.24 -6.36
C VAL A 644 -42.98 3.37 -5.08
N PRO A 645 -42.99 2.03 -5.21
CA PRO A 645 -42.99 1.15 -4.04
C PRO A 645 -41.82 1.41 -3.09
N ALA A 646 -42.07 1.36 -1.77
CA ALA A 646 -41.06 1.59 -0.73
C ALA A 646 -39.79 0.73 -0.90
N ALA A 647 -39.95 -0.52 -1.32
CA ALA A 647 -38.83 -1.42 -1.59
C ALA A 647 -37.91 -0.91 -2.71
N THR A 648 -38.47 -0.24 -3.73
CA THR A 648 -37.69 0.34 -4.83
C THR A 648 -36.86 1.53 -4.35
N VAL A 649 -37.45 2.41 -3.52
CA VAL A 649 -36.74 3.55 -2.91
C VAL A 649 -35.66 3.06 -1.94
N ALA A 650 -35.98 2.06 -1.11
CA ALA A 650 -35.03 1.45 -0.19
C ALA A 650 -33.84 0.79 -0.93
N LEU A 651 -34.10 0.17 -2.09
CA LEU A 651 -33.05 -0.40 -2.92
C LEU A 651 -32.16 0.68 -3.56
N ALA A 652 -32.74 1.80 -3.99
CA ALA A 652 -31.97 2.94 -4.50
C ALA A 652 -31.06 3.55 -3.41
N ILE A 653 -31.54 3.67 -2.18
CA ILE A 653 -30.72 4.08 -1.02
C ILE A 653 -29.62 3.04 -0.76
N ALA A 654 -29.95 1.75 -0.75
CA ALA A 654 -28.99 0.67 -0.56
C ALA A 654 -27.86 0.68 -1.59
N GLN A 655 -28.11 1.14 -2.82
CA GLN A 655 -27.07 1.29 -3.85
C GLN A 655 -26.09 2.43 -3.55
N ASP A 656 -26.48 3.44 -2.79
CA ASP A 656 -25.59 4.51 -2.32
C ASP A 656 -24.83 4.13 -1.05
N ILE A 657 -25.21 3.04 -0.37
CA ILE A 657 -24.53 2.59 0.84
C ILE A 657 -23.32 1.73 0.47
N LEU A 658 -22.22 2.01 1.13
CA LEU A 658 -21.04 1.17 1.21
C LEU A 658 -20.99 0.51 2.57
N VAL A 659 -20.90 -0.81 2.53
CA VAL A 659 -20.39 -1.59 3.62
C VAL A 659 -18.87 -1.52 3.50
N THR A 660 -18.27 -0.55 4.21
CA THR A 660 -16.83 -0.57 4.44
C THR A 660 -16.60 -1.63 5.49
N GLN A 661 -16.25 -2.85 5.10
CA GLN A 661 -15.58 -3.73 6.05
C GLN A 661 -14.30 -3.01 6.46
N PHE A 662 -14.33 -2.38 7.63
CA PHE A 662 -13.10 -2.09 8.32
C PHE A 662 -12.56 -3.45 8.75
N ASN A 663 -11.89 -4.15 7.84
CA ASN A 663 -10.59 -4.70 8.22
C ASN A 663 -9.68 -3.48 8.44
N GLU A 664 -9.99 -2.67 9.47
CA GLU A 664 -8.89 -2.15 10.25
C GLU A 664 -8.22 -3.43 10.73
N PRO A 665 -6.97 -3.61 10.37
CA PRO A 665 -6.33 -4.85 10.66
C PRO A 665 -6.42 -5.17 12.15
N GLY A 666 -6.49 -6.46 12.53
CA GLY A 666 -6.36 -6.90 13.91
C GLY A 666 -4.99 -6.56 14.52
N PHE A 667 -4.28 -5.57 14.02
CA PHE A 667 -2.93 -5.25 14.40
C PHE A 667 -2.75 -3.73 14.63
N GLY A 668 -1.94 -3.35 15.60
CA GLY A 668 -1.79 -1.96 16.02
C GLY A 668 -0.72 -1.77 17.11
N THR A 669 -0.41 -0.51 17.40
CA THR A 669 0.52 -0.16 18.48
C THR A 669 -0.21 -0.05 19.82
N PHE A 670 0.45 -0.46 20.88
CA PHE A 670 -0.01 -0.28 22.26
C PHE A 670 1.17 0.05 23.16
N ASN A 671 0.89 0.64 24.32
CA ASN A 671 1.85 0.76 25.40
C ASN A 671 1.48 -0.25 26.48
N LEU A 672 2.36 -1.22 26.73
CA LEU A 672 2.21 -2.22 27.78
C LEU A 672 2.99 -1.77 29.00
N THR A 673 2.33 -1.74 30.15
CA THR A 673 2.95 -1.36 31.44
C THR A 673 2.72 -2.48 32.43
N VAL A 674 3.78 -2.87 33.14
CA VAL A 674 3.71 -3.83 34.25
C VAL A 674 4.21 -3.15 35.51
N ARG A 675 3.47 -3.28 36.61
CA ARG A 675 3.81 -2.69 37.92
C ARG A 675 3.61 -3.70 39.04
N GLU A 676 4.60 -3.74 39.93
CA GLU A 676 4.52 -4.41 41.23
C GLU A 676 3.90 -3.43 42.24
N GLU A 677 2.83 -3.83 42.93
CA GLU A 677 2.10 -3.03 43.93
C GLU A 677 2.33 -3.49 45.38
#